data_AF-A0A8B7K798-F1
#
_entry.id   AF-A0A8B7K798-F1
#
_cell.length_a   1.000
_cell.length_b   1.000
_cell.length_c   1.000
_cell.angle_alpha   90.00
_cell.angle_beta   90.00
_cell.angle_gamma   90.00
#
_symmetry.space_group_name_H-M   'P 1'
#
loop_
_entity.id
_entity.type
_entity.pdbx_description
1 polymer ?
#
loop_
_entity_poly.entity_id
_entity_poly.type
_entity_poly.pdbx_seq_one_letter_code
_entity_poly.pdbx_strand_id
1 'polypeptide(L)'
;MFQDLDGSHGLKEPHQPGSRSSEKASNYVVGELGFNLGADSGACAHSSTQCCFQTLPVCPSGTGNHTSTWRLECKARAFNLLCPHRAVRWGGVLVKRPTEAQCMEEAGCLEGQIGGSGRLTEVICQASETATGEVSREQPYREIFEFFIEDFKTYKPLLSSIKNAYEVMLAHQREKIRALEPLKAKLVTVNEDCNERILAMRAEERYEISMLKKEKMNLLKLIDKKNEEKISLQSEVTKLRKNLAEEYLHYLSERDARKILIADLNELRYQREDMSLAQYPGIWGEDPVKLTVALKMARQDLTRMQMELNTMKANFGDVVPRRDFEMQEKTNKDLQEQLDSLKDDYEEVRKEHEMLLQLHMSTLRERDQFYAELQEIQRTSTPRPDWSKCEDVVAGGQDRWHVLAEGKNSDQLVDVLLEEIGEGLLREKDFFPGLGYGESIPAFLQFDGIVENKKPTKKDVVNILKDAWKERIAEEQKEKFSDFFFNFLERRFGPSDAMAWAYTIFEYIKLFHSNEVMSQFYAVLMGKRKESVYIKQKETIAQLLKEMTHADSQNEGLLTMEQLSTVLRSTFPFKKDEKIQELMEAGGWHPSSSNADLVNYRLLFMEDEEGQSVPFLQKLWEQYLNEKDEYLYELKQELGLELLDKQTLNGYLSQAFQFPVTELPEEGEEKEEGTVIQLQTALEQLQMSDVRRMGPREQEPAT
;
A
#
# COMPACT_ATOMS: atom_id res chain seq x y z
N MET A 1 27.93 -13.83 65.26
CA MET A 1 26.70 -13.27 65.84
C MET A 1 25.56 -14.00 65.13
N PHE A 2 24.79 -14.89 65.76
CA PHE A 2 23.83 -14.62 66.86
C PHE A 2 22.84 -13.51 66.46
N GLN A 3 21.51 -13.72 66.40
CA GLN A 3 20.72 -14.93 66.70
C GLN A 3 19.26 -14.80 66.18
N ASP A 4 18.52 -15.93 66.16
CA ASP A 4 17.06 -16.11 66.41
C ASP A 4 16.01 -15.84 65.29
N LEU A 5 14.80 -16.45 65.21
CA LEU A 5 14.08 -17.67 65.76
C LEU A 5 12.74 -17.77 64.95
N ASP A 6 11.96 -18.86 64.81
CA ASP A 6 12.09 -20.33 65.05
C ASP A 6 11.01 -21.13 64.27
N GLY A 7 11.23 -22.44 64.09
CA GLY A 7 10.18 -23.48 64.15
C GLY A 7 9.38 -23.85 62.89
N SER A 8 8.77 -25.05 62.78
CA SER A 8 9.06 -26.35 63.42
C SER A 8 8.12 -27.45 62.88
N HIS A 9 8.64 -28.66 62.63
CA HIS A 9 7.94 -29.95 62.34
C HIS A 9 7.09 -30.06 61.03
N GLY A 10 6.98 -31.23 60.37
CA GLY A 10 7.53 -32.56 60.71
C GLY A 10 7.41 -33.60 59.57
N LEU A 11 8.07 -34.75 59.78
CA LEU A 11 8.27 -35.86 58.82
C LEU A 11 7.07 -36.82 58.69
N LYS A 12 6.88 -37.43 57.50
CA LYS A 12 6.72 -38.90 57.31
C LYS A 12 6.53 -39.37 55.85
N GLU A 13 7.42 -40.25 55.41
CA GLU A 13 7.18 -41.34 54.42
C GLU A 13 6.73 -42.63 55.17
N PRO A 14 6.54 -43.82 54.53
CA PRO A 14 6.07 -44.18 53.18
C PRO A 14 4.93 -45.24 53.20
N HIS A 15 4.44 -45.71 52.04
CA HIS A 15 4.29 -47.14 51.62
C HIS A 15 3.16 -47.45 50.60
N GLN A 16 3.54 -48.19 49.54
CA GLN A 16 2.72 -49.12 48.73
C GLN A 16 2.28 -50.36 49.57
N PRO A 17 1.28 -51.21 49.20
CA PRO A 17 1.13 -51.84 47.87
C PRO A 17 -0.32 -52.27 47.45
N GLY A 18 -0.47 -53.06 46.36
CA GLY A 18 -1.58 -54.04 46.28
C GLY A 18 -2.26 -54.33 44.94
N SER A 19 -1.61 -55.16 44.12
CA SER A 19 -2.13 -55.93 42.98
C SER A 19 -3.58 -56.45 43.04
N ARG A 20 -4.31 -56.46 41.90
CA ARG A 20 -4.92 -57.70 41.34
C ARG A 20 -5.47 -57.62 39.91
N SER A 21 -5.54 -58.81 39.30
CA SER A 21 -5.85 -59.17 37.91
C SER A 21 -7.32 -59.55 37.64
N SER A 22 -7.78 -59.37 36.40
CA SER A 22 -8.78 -60.20 35.69
C SER A 22 -8.83 -59.75 34.21
N GLU A 23 -8.22 -60.45 33.26
CA GLU A 23 -8.84 -61.52 32.44
C GLU A 23 -10.30 -61.28 32.02
N LYS A 24 -10.52 -61.15 30.69
CA LYS A 24 -11.36 -62.05 29.88
C LYS A 24 -11.20 -61.82 28.36
N ALA A 25 -10.98 -62.90 27.61
CA ALA A 25 -11.22 -63.00 26.16
C ALA A 25 -12.76 -63.09 25.89
N SER A 26 -13.32 -63.12 24.67
CA SER A 26 -12.86 -63.47 23.31
C SER A 26 -13.89 -62.88 22.30
N ASN A 27 -13.65 -62.62 21.02
CA ASN A 27 -13.63 -63.62 19.93
C ASN A 27 -13.32 -63.00 18.54
N TYR A 28 -12.89 -63.88 17.62
CA TYR A 28 -12.72 -63.72 16.16
C TYR A 28 -14.05 -63.34 15.43
N VAL A 29 -14.09 -62.89 14.16
CA VAL A 29 -13.73 -63.63 12.91
C VAL A 29 -13.52 -62.71 11.68
N VAL A 30 -12.38 -62.92 11.01
CA VAL A 30 -12.06 -62.97 9.55
C VAL A 30 -12.71 -61.99 8.54
N GLY A 31 -11.85 -61.35 7.73
CA GLY A 31 -12.14 -60.86 6.37
C GLY A 31 -10.82 -60.66 5.58
N GLU A 32 -10.64 -61.38 4.48
CA GLU A 32 -9.40 -61.41 3.68
C GLU A 32 -9.33 -60.29 2.61
N LEU A 33 -8.12 -59.86 2.20
CA LEU A 33 -7.57 -60.06 0.83
C LEU A 33 -6.42 -59.09 0.46
N GLY A 34 -5.39 -59.64 -0.21
CA GLY A 34 -4.87 -59.05 -1.45
C GLY A 34 -3.80 -57.94 -1.39
N PHE A 35 -2.52 -58.34 -1.47
CA PHE A 35 -1.46 -57.47 -2.02
C PHE A 35 -1.70 -57.20 -3.52
N ASN A 36 -1.32 -56.00 -4.02
CA ASN A 36 -0.34 -55.93 -5.11
C ASN A 36 0.32 -54.57 -5.30
N LEU A 37 1.51 -54.62 -5.92
CA LEU A 37 2.41 -53.50 -6.21
C LEU A 37 2.12 -52.86 -7.57
N GLY A 38 2.45 -51.58 -7.75
CA GLY A 38 2.45 -50.90 -9.05
C GLY A 38 2.98 -49.47 -8.92
N ALA A 39 3.87 -49.06 -9.82
CA ALA A 39 4.60 -47.79 -9.73
C ALA A 39 4.13 -46.73 -10.77
N ASP A 40 4.63 -45.52 -10.53
CA ASP A 40 4.82 -44.40 -11.47
C ASP A 40 3.69 -43.42 -11.86
N SER A 41 4.16 -42.16 -11.93
CA SER A 41 3.66 -40.98 -12.65
C SER A 41 2.56 -40.11 -12.00
N GLY A 42 2.71 -38.79 -12.16
CA GLY A 42 1.53 -37.97 -12.54
C GLY A 42 1.03 -36.83 -11.65
N ALA A 43 1.91 -35.99 -11.07
CA ALA A 43 1.67 -34.54 -10.88
C ALA A 43 0.54 -34.02 -9.93
N CYS A 44 0.72 -32.74 -9.55
CA CYS A 44 -0.28 -31.79 -9.04
C CYS A 44 -1.06 -32.09 -7.74
N ALA A 45 -0.52 -31.59 -6.63
CA ALA A 45 -1.34 -31.13 -5.51
C ALA A 45 -0.89 -29.74 -5.05
N HIS A 46 -1.77 -28.74 -5.18
CA HIS A 46 -1.63 -27.48 -4.46
C HIS A 46 -1.99 -27.70 -2.98
N SER A 47 -1.14 -27.22 -2.06
CA SER A 47 -1.59 -26.61 -0.81
C SER A 47 -0.57 -25.53 -0.43
N SER A 48 -1.01 -24.29 -0.36
CA SER A 48 -1.39 -23.63 0.90
C SER A 48 -0.21 -23.41 1.84
N THR A 49 0.27 -22.18 1.89
CA THR A 49 0.99 -21.65 3.05
C THR A 49 0.57 -20.20 3.22
N GLN A 50 -0.36 -19.96 4.15
CA GLN A 50 -0.71 -18.61 4.58
C GLN A 50 0.54 -17.91 5.11
N CYS A 51 0.90 -16.76 4.53
CA CYS A 51 1.78 -15.81 5.19
C CYS A 51 0.93 -14.83 5.98
N CYS A 52 0.96 -14.93 7.31
CA CYS A 52 0.47 -13.89 8.19
C CYS A 52 1.41 -12.68 8.09
N PHE A 53 1.03 -11.65 7.32
CA PHE A 53 1.60 -10.32 7.49
C PHE A 53 0.73 -9.53 8.47
N GLN A 54 1.28 -9.24 9.64
CA GLN A 54 0.65 -8.31 10.58
C GLN A 54 0.80 -6.87 10.06
N THR A 55 -0.30 -6.15 10.16
CA THR A 55 -0.48 -4.70 10.01
C THR A 55 0.72 -3.86 10.44
N LEU A 56 1.22 -3.02 9.52
CA LEU A 56 1.99 -1.82 9.87
C LEU A 56 1.03 -0.69 10.27
N PRO A 57 1.43 0.24 11.16
CA PRO A 57 0.55 1.30 11.65
C PRO A 57 0.33 2.41 10.60
N VAL A 58 -0.88 2.98 10.63
CA VAL A 58 -1.25 4.18 9.88
C VAL A 58 -0.65 5.42 10.56
N CYS A 59 0.14 6.21 9.83
CA CYS A 59 0.53 7.55 10.28
C CYS A 59 -0.59 8.56 9.97
N PRO A 60 -0.89 9.51 10.87
CA PRO A 60 -1.94 10.50 10.66
C PRO A 60 -1.51 11.62 9.70
N SER A 61 -2.49 12.19 9.01
CA SER A 61 -2.33 13.39 8.19
C SER A 61 -2.08 14.63 9.06
N GLY A 62 -0.99 15.36 8.78
CA GLY A 62 -0.58 16.56 9.52
C GLY A 62 0.37 17.44 8.73
N THR A 63 -0.14 18.57 8.26
CA THR A 63 0.51 19.64 7.47
C THR A 63 2.02 19.88 7.70
N GLY A 64 2.85 19.79 6.65
CA GLY A 64 4.22 20.30 6.66
C GLY A 64 5.11 19.96 5.45
N ASN A 65 5.41 20.96 4.61
CA ASN A 65 6.48 20.98 3.58
C ASN A 65 6.64 19.78 2.62
N HIS A 66 5.85 19.77 1.55
CA HIS A 66 5.84 18.76 0.46
C HIS A 66 7.06 18.74 -0.50
N THR A 67 8.23 19.24 -0.12
CA THR A 67 9.39 19.39 -1.04
C THR A 67 10.55 18.41 -0.84
N SER A 68 10.52 17.58 0.22
CA SER A 68 11.57 16.59 0.52
C SER A 68 11.27 15.19 0.00
N THR A 69 10.03 14.71 0.12
CA THR A 69 9.61 13.33 -0.25
C THR A 69 9.81 13.02 -1.73
N TRP A 70 9.43 13.93 -2.63
CA TRP A 70 9.62 13.79 -4.08
C TRP A 70 11.08 13.53 -4.50
N ARG A 71 12.07 14.00 -3.72
CA ARG A 71 13.49 13.89 -4.09
C ARG A 71 14.11 12.53 -3.74
N LEU A 72 13.47 11.74 -2.88
CA LEU A 72 13.90 10.39 -2.49
C LEU A 72 13.37 9.31 -3.43
N GLU A 73 12.10 9.39 -3.86
CA GLU A 73 11.50 8.42 -4.79
C GLU A 73 12.17 8.42 -6.18
N CYS A 74 12.45 9.60 -6.75
CA CYS A 74 13.15 9.70 -8.04
C CYS A 74 14.55 9.05 -8.00
N LYS A 75 15.28 9.16 -6.87
CA LYS A 75 16.60 8.53 -6.72
C LYS A 75 16.52 7.02 -6.48
N ALA A 76 15.47 6.53 -5.84
CA ALA A 76 15.23 5.09 -5.70
C ALA A 76 14.90 4.41 -7.04
N ARG A 77 14.09 5.06 -7.91
CA ARG A 77 13.82 4.58 -9.27
C ARG A 77 15.08 4.56 -10.15
N ALA A 78 15.91 5.61 -10.12
CA ALA A 78 17.12 5.69 -10.93
C ALA A 78 18.15 4.57 -10.64
N PHE A 79 18.33 4.18 -9.37
CA PHE A 79 19.34 3.17 -9.01
C PHE A 79 18.91 1.73 -9.35
N ASN A 80 17.62 1.43 -9.43
CA ASN A 80 17.11 0.11 -9.82
C ASN A 80 17.13 -0.12 -11.34
N LEU A 81 17.04 0.94 -12.15
CA LEU A 81 17.06 0.85 -13.62
C LEU A 81 18.45 0.54 -14.21
N LEU A 82 19.53 0.82 -13.47
CA LEU A 82 20.91 0.68 -13.98
C LEU A 82 21.56 -0.71 -13.82
N CYS A 83 20.90 -1.67 -13.14
CA CYS A 83 21.46 -3.02 -12.95
C CYS A 83 20.44 -4.19 -13.04
N PRO A 84 19.80 -4.44 -14.19
CA PRO A 84 19.09 -5.69 -14.44
C PRO A 84 20.07 -6.84 -14.77
N HIS A 85 20.18 -7.81 -13.87
CA HIS A 85 20.92 -9.06 -14.09
C HIS A 85 20.22 -10.00 -15.11
N ARG A 86 20.22 -9.65 -16.41
CA ARG A 86 20.10 -10.62 -17.53
C ARG A 86 20.38 -9.97 -18.88
N ALA A 87 21.20 -10.63 -19.70
CA ALA A 87 21.29 -10.30 -21.12
C ALA A 87 20.02 -10.78 -21.84
N VAL A 88 19.30 -9.87 -22.48
CA VAL A 88 18.13 -10.17 -23.32
C VAL A 88 18.50 -9.90 -24.77
N ARG A 89 18.22 -10.87 -25.66
CA ARG A 89 18.68 -10.87 -27.05
C ARG A 89 17.52 -10.54 -27.99
N TRP A 90 17.51 -9.34 -28.55
CA TRP A 90 16.59 -8.93 -29.63
C TRP A 90 17.39 -8.41 -30.83
N GLY A 91 16.90 -8.64 -32.05
CA GLY A 91 17.30 -7.88 -33.24
C GLY A 91 18.70 -8.08 -33.84
N GLY A 92 19.54 -9.01 -33.34
CA GLY A 92 20.76 -9.45 -34.06
C GLY A 92 21.94 -8.46 -34.14
N VAL A 93 21.85 -7.25 -33.59
CA VAL A 93 22.93 -6.25 -33.57
C VAL A 93 23.58 -6.18 -32.18
N LEU A 94 24.92 -6.17 -32.13
CA LEU A 94 25.69 -6.21 -30.89
C LEU A 94 26.12 -4.79 -30.46
N VAL A 95 25.29 -4.11 -29.67
CA VAL A 95 25.63 -2.80 -29.09
C VAL A 95 26.63 -2.98 -27.93
N LYS A 96 27.76 -2.27 -27.96
CA LYS A 96 28.73 -2.26 -26.84
C LYS A 96 28.20 -1.43 -25.67
N ARG A 97 28.42 -1.90 -24.44
CA ARG A 97 28.16 -1.12 -23.22
C ARG A 97 29.11 0.08 -23.13
N PRO A 98 28.65 1.27 -22.67
CA PRO A 98 29.54 2.33 -22.22
C PRO A 98 30.28 1.89 -20.96
N THR A 99 31.44 2.50 -20.71
CA THR A 99 32.25 2.22 -19.51
C THR A 99 31.93 3.20 -18.38
N GLU A 100 32.16 2.78 -17.12
CA GLU A 100 31.89 3.54 -15.89
C GLU A 100 32.40 5.00 -15.92
N ALA A 101 33.50 5.26 -16.65
CA ALA A 101 34.06 6.59 -16.84
C ALA A 101 33.12 7.56 -17.60
N GLN A 102 32.33 7.07 -18.57
CA GLN A 102 31.45 7.91 -19.38
C GLN A 102 30.22 8.37 -18.59
N CYS A 103 29.67 7.50 -17.73
CA CYS A 103 28.55 7.86 -16.86
C CYS A 103 28.94 8.88 -15.77
N MET A 104 30.22 8.91 -15.37
CA MET A 104 30.75 9.90 -14.43
C MET A 104 30.94 11.28 -15.06
N GLU A 105 31.21 11.34 -16.38
CA GLU A 105 31.39 12.59 -17.12
C GLU A 105 30.04 13.28 -17.39
N GLU A 106 28.99 12.53 -17.76
CA GLU A 106 27.62 13.05 -17.92
C GLU A 106 27.01 13.51 -16.58
N ALA A 107 27.30 12.82 -15.47
CA ALA A 107 26.87 13.26 -14.14
C ALA A 107 27.51 14.61 -13.72
N GLY A 108 28.75 14.87 -14.14
CA GLY A 108 29.43 16.15 -13.89
C GLY A 108 28.82 17.34 -14.63
N CYS A 109 28.21 17.13 -15.81
CA CYS A 109 27.51 18.18 -16.54
C CYS A 109 26.23 18.65 -15.84
N LEU A 110 25.51 17.73 -15.17
CA LEU A 110 24.23 18.05 -14.50
C LEU A 110 24.39 18.92 -13.24
N GLU A 111 25.54 18.89 -12.56
CA GLU A 111 25.81 19.80 -11.44
C GLU A 111 26.00 21.27 -11.89
N GLY A 112 26.27 21.51 -13.17
CA GLY A 112 26.38 22.86 -13.74
C GLY A 112 25.04 23.59 -13.95
N GLN A 113 23.90 22.89 -13.97
CA GLN A 113 22.59 23.47 -14.32
C GLN A 113 21.66 23.73 -13.13
N ILE A 114 21.95 23.20 -11.93
CA ILE A 114 21.18 23.50 -10.70
C ILE A 114 21.71 24.77 -9.99
N GLY A 115 22.39 25.65 -10.73
CA GLY A 115 22.88 26.96 -10.29
C GLY A 115 21.82 28.08 -10.24
N GLY A 116 20.53 27.74 -10.23
CA GLY A 116 19.42 28.71 -10.33
C GLY A 116 19.40 29.79 -9.23
N SER A 117 19.93 29.49 -8.04
CA SER A 117 20.03 30.48 -6.96
C SER A 117 21.12 31.53 -7.19
N GLY A 118 22.25 31.15 -7.82
CA GLY A 118 23.35 32.07 -8.09
C GLY A 118 22.99 33.11 -9.15
N ARG A 119 22.21 32.70 -10.16
CA ARG A 119 21.77 33.61 -11.23
C ARG A 119 20.79 34.67 -10.72
N LEU A 120 19.98 34.39 -9.70
CA LEU A 120 19.12 35.39 -9.05
C LEU A 120 19.92 36.39 -8.21
N THR A 121 20.93 35.95 -7.45
CA THR A 121 21.80 36.87 -6.71
C THR A 121 22.66 37.73 -7.64
N GLU A 122 23.22 37.18 -8.73
CA GLU A 122 23.92 37.96 -9.76
C GLU A 122 23.01 39.01 -10.41
N VAL A 123 21.80 38.63 -10.84
CA VAL A 123 20.85 39.56 -11.46
C VAL A 123 20.41 40.67 -10.49
N ILE A 124 20.24 40.36 -9.19
CA ILE A 124 19.89 41.35 -8.17
C ILE A 124 21.07 42.30 -7.87
N CYS A 125 22.32 41.80 -7.85
CA CYS A 125 23.51 42.63 -7.70
C CYS A 125 23.75 43.52 -8.94
N GLN A 126 23.63 42.99 -10.16
CA GLN A 126 23.73 43.78 -11.39
C GLN A 126 22.64 44.87 -11.45
N ALA A 127 21.42 44.58 -10.98
CA ALA A 127 20.34 45.55 -10.90
C ALA A 127 20.53 46.63 -9.80
N SER A 128 21.33 46.38 -8.75
CA SER A 128 21.67 47.40 -7.76
C SER A 128 22.81 48.30 -8.24
N GLU A 129 23.79 47.75 -8.95
CA GLU A 129 24.90 48.52 -9.53
C GLU A 129 24.40 49.49 -10.61
N THR A 130 23.50 49.07 -11.51
CA THR A 130 22.90 49.97 -12.52
C THR A 130 22.11 51.12 -11.89
N ALA A 131 21.33 50.84 -10.84
CA ALA A 131 20.53 51.85 -10.14
C ALA A 131 21.38 52.97 -9.49
N THR A 132 22.59 52.65 -9.01
CA THR A 132 23.49 53.68 -8.45
C THR A 132 24.12 54.58 -9.52
N GLY A 133 24.37 54.03 -10.72
CA GLY A 133 24.88 54.79 -11.88
C GLY A 133 23.85 55.79 -12.41
N GLU A 134 22.57 55.43 -12.46
CA GLU A 134 21.50 56.28 -12.98
C GLU A 134 21.22 57.51 -12.09
N VAL A 135 21.28 57.36 -10.76
CA VAL A 135 21.12 58.50 -9.82
C VAL A 135 22.15 59.60 -10.04
N SER A 136 23.38 59.24 -10.43
CA SER A 136 24.44 60.21 -10.77
C SER A 136 24.18 60.89 -12.13
N ARG A 137 23.48 60.20 -13.04
CA ARG A 137 23.14 60.69 -14.38
C ARG A 137 21.98 61.70 -14.35
N GLU A 138 21.10 61.64 -13.35
CA GLU A 138 19.99 62.59 -13.15
C GLU A 138 20.42 63.95 -12.61
N GLN A 139 21.54 64.01 -11.87
CA GLN A 139 21.97 65.21 -11.15
C GLN A 139 22.22 66.43 -12.08
N PRO A 140 22.90 66.30 -13.24
CA PRO A 140 23.03 67.40 -14.20
C PRO A 140 21.67 67.89 -14.74
N TYR A 141 20.70 67.00 -14.97
CA TYR A 141 19.37 67.40 -15.45
C TYR A 141 18.58 68.15 -14.37
N ARG A 142 18.74 67.78 -13.09
CA ARG A 142 18.16 68.51 -11.95
C ARG A 142 18.71 69.93 -11.85
N GLU A 143 20.01 70.10 -12.08
CA GLU A 143 20.69 71.41 -12.08
C GLU A 143 20.28 72.27 -13.29
N ILE A 144 20.25 71.69 -14.50
CA ILE A 144 19.74 72.36 -15.71
C ILE A 144 18.28 72.80 -15.54
N PHE A 145 17.44 71.97 -14.92
CA PHE A 145 16.04 72.31 -14.68
C PHE A 145 15.87 73.43 -13.64
N GLU A 146 16.77 73.52 -12.65
CA GLU A 146 16.78 74.66 -11.72
C GLU A 146 17.10 75.97 -12.45
N PHE A 147 18.18 76.00 -13.26
CA PHE A 147 18.52 77.17 -14.09
C PHE A 147 17.36 77.57 -15.02
N PHE A 148 16.69 76.60 -15.65
CA PHE A 148 15.50 76.84 -16.47
C PHE A 148 14.36 77.47 -15.65
N ILE A 149 14.09 76.98 -14.43
CA ILE A 149 13.09 77.54 -13.53
C ILE A 149 13.42 78.97 -13.10
N GLU A 150 14.70 79.31 -12.97
CA GLU A 150 15.14 80.66 -12.59
C GLU A 150 14.84 81.73 -13.64
N ASP A 151 14.99 81.39 -14.93
CA ASP A 151 14.76 82.30 -16.05
C ASP A 151 13.26 82.60 -16.27
N PHE A 152 12.36 81.63 -16.03
CA PHE A 152 10.92 81.76 -16.29
C PHE A 152 10.14 82.46 -15.16
N LYS A 153 10.40 83.76 -14.97
CA LYS A 153 9.86 84.58 -13.86
C LYS A 153 8.34 84.51 -13.61
N THR A 154 7.51 84.34 -14.65
CA THR A 154 6.03 84.22 -14.52
C THR A 154 5.55 82.84 -14.11
N TYR A 155 6.25 81.77 -14.50
CA TYR A 155 5.86 80.38 -14.23
C TYR A 155 6.70 79.70 -13.14
N LYS A 156 7.77 80.37 -12.67
CA LYS A 156 8.67 79.91 -11.58
C LYS A 156 7.94 79.24 -10.39
N PRO A 157 6.88 79.80 -9.77
CA PRO A 157 6.22 79.15 -8.63
C PRO A 157 5.56 77.81 -9.00
N LEU A 158 4.97 77.68 -10.19
CA LEU A 158 4.34 76.44 -10.65
C LEU A 158 5.41 75.37 -10.93
N LEU A 159 6.45 75.72 -11.69
CA LEU A 159 7.52 74.77 -12.03
C LEU A 159 8.32 74.34 -10.79
N SER A 160 8.55 75.25 -9.84
CA SER A 160 9.16 74.92 -8.54
C SER A 160 8.27 73.96 -7.73
N SER A 161 6.96 74.17 -7.73
CA SER A 161 6.01 73.26 -7.05
C SER A 161 6.01 71.87 -7.68
N ILE A 162 6.07 71.78 -9.01
CA ILE A 162 6.15 70.51 -9.74
C ILE A 162 7.47 69.81 -9.40
N LYS A 163 8.60 70.53 -9.48
CA LYS A 163 9.93 70.00 -9.11
C LYS A 163 9.90 69.42 -7.70
N ASN A 164 9.49 70.21 -6.71
CA ASN A 164 9.46 69.81 -5.30
C ASN A 164 8.60 68.56 -5.05
N ALA A 165 7.47 68.41 -5.75
CA ALA A 165 6.64 67.20 -5.64
C ALA A 165 7.39 65.94 -6.09
N TYR A 166 8.14 66.01 -7.20
CA TYR A 166 9.01 64.91 -7.64
C TYR A 166 10.22 64.71 -6.73
N GLU A 167 10.84 65.76 -6.19
CA GLU A 167 11.97 65.62 -5.25
C GLU A 167 11.54 64.90 -3.96
N VAL A 168 10.38 65.24 -3.40
CA VAL A 168 9.80 64.57 -2.22
C VAL A 168 9.47 63.11 -2.52
N MET A 169 8.86 62.82 -3.69
CA MET A 169 8.53 61.45 -4.09
C MET A 169 9.79 60.57 -4.28
N LEU A 170 10.83 61.10 -4.93
CA LEU A 170 12.11 60.42 -5.09
C LEU A 170 12.81 60.17 -3.74
N ALA A 171 12.76 61.13 -2.81
CA ALA A 171 13.28 60.94 -1.46
C ALA A 171 12.54 59.82 -0.71
N HIS A 172 11.20 59.79 -0.79
CA HIS A 172 10.39 58.73 -0.19
C HIS A 172 10.67 57.35 -0.79
N GLN A 173 10.88 57.24 -2.11
CA GLN A 173 11.28 56.00 -2.77
C GLN A 173 12.67 55.53 -2.35
N ARG A 174 13.66 56.44 -2.27
CA ARG A 174 15.01 56.12 -1.78
C ARG A 174 15.00 55.60 -0.34
N GLU A 175 14.17 56.16 0.53
CA GLU A 175 14.05 55.70 1.91
C GLU A 175 13.37 54.33 2.00
N LYS A 176 12.36 54.05 1.16
CA LYS A 176 11.78 52.70 1.02
C LYS A 176 12.81 51.67 0.56
N ILE A 177 13.69 52.02 -0.40
CA ILE A 177 14.76 51.13 -0.87
C ILE A 177 15.72 50.79 0.29
N ARG A 178 16.20 51.79 1.02
CA ARG A 178 17.06 51.60 2.21
C ARG A 178 16.42 50.74 3.29
N ALA A 179 15.12 50.89 3.53
CA ALA A 179 14.40 50.08 4.51
C ALA A 179 14.26 48.59 4.10
N LEU A 180 14.23 48.30 2.79
CA LEU A 180 14.15 46.93 2.26
C LEU A 180 15.52 46.23 2.20
N GLU A 181 16.61 46.98 2.10
CA GLU A 181 17.99 46.48 2.02
C GLU A 181 18.39 45.52 3.17
N PRO A 182 18.18 45.84 4.47
CA PRO A 182 18.48 44.90 5.56
C PRO A 182 17.53 43.68 5.58
N LEU A 183 16.35 43.75 4.97
CA LEU A 183 15.46 42.58 4.83
C LEU A 183 15.98 41.63 3.75
N LYS A 184 16.50 42.16 2.63
CA LYS A 184 17.20 41.35 1.62
C LYS A 184 18.42 40.64 2.22
N ALA A 185 19.25 41.35 2.98
CA ALA A 185 20.41 40.76 3.64
C ALA A 185 20.03 39.61 4.59
N LYS A 186 19.01 39.81 5.44
CA LYS A 186 18.49 38.74 6.32
C LYS A 186 17.95 37.54 5.55
N LEU A 187 17.27 37.76 4.42
CA LEU A 187 16.75 36.68 3.58
C LEU A 187 17.88 35.83 2.98
N VAL A 188 18.99 36.45 2.57
CA VAL A 188 20.19 35.74 2.08
C VAL A 188 20.77 34.85 3.19
N THR A 189 21.01 35.38 4.39
CA THR A 189 21.54 34.60 5.52
C THR A 189 20.63 33.43 5.90
N VAL A 190 19.31 33.65 6.01
CA VAL A 190 18.36 32.56 6.33
C VAL A 190 18.31 31.51 5.21
N ASN A 191 18.51 31.90 3.95
CA ASN A 191 18.63 30.95 2.84
C ASN A 191 19.95 30.16 2.90
N GLU A 192 21.06 30.78 3.26
CA GLU A 192 22.35 30.12 3.49
C GLU A 192 22.25 29.10 4.64
N ASP A 193 21.75 29.50 5.82
CA ASP A 193 21.51 28.64 6.98
C ASP A 193 20.62 27.42 6.63
N CYS A 194 19.54 27.65 5.87
CA CYS A 194 18.66 26.59 5.37
C CYS A 194 19.40 25.61 4.45
N ASN A 195 20.24 26.12 3.53
CA ASN A 195 20.98 25.29 2.60
C ASN A 195 22.07 24.46 3.30
N GLU A 196 22.80 25.03 4.26
CA GLU A 196 23.75 24.28 5.09
C GLU A 196 23.07 23.14 5.86
N ARG A 197 21.91 23.41 6.49
CA ARG A 197 21.12 22.39 7.19
C ARG A 197 20.66 21.26 6.24
N ILE A 198 20.23 21.60 5.03
CA ILE A 198 19.85 20.61 4.01
C ILE A 198 21.06 19.77 3.57
N LEU A 199 22.25 20.36 3.43
CA LEU A 199 23.47 19.63 3.10
C LEU A 199 23.92 18.69 4.23
N ALA A 200 23.79 19.11 5.49
CA ALA A 200 24.10 18.31 6.66
C ALA A 200 23.19 17.07 6.76
N MET A 201 21.85 17.24 6.71
CA MET A 201 20.90 16.11 6.73
C MET A 201 21.18 15.11 5.60
N ARG A 202 21.43 15.60 4.38
CA ARG A 202 21.79 14.74 3.25
C ARG A 202 23.10 13.98 3.44
N ALA A 203 24.04 14.47 4.25
CA ALA A 203 25.28 13.78 4.55
C ALA A 203 25.07 12.63 5.54
N GLU A 204 24.23 12.86 6.55
CA GLU A 204 23.78 11.86 7.52
C GLU A 204 22.99 10.72 6.84
N GLU A 205 21.98 11.05 6.03
CA GLU A 205 21.24 10.09 5.19
C GLU A 205 22.18 9.19 4.34
N ARG A 206 23.22 9.78 3.72
CA ARG A 206 24.20 9.02 2.92
C ARG A 206 25.03 8.07 3.77
N TYR A 207 25.35 8.44 5.01
CA TYR A 207 26.08 7.60 5.94
C TYR A 207 25.22 6.43 6.42
N GLU A 208 23.97 6.68 6.83
CA GLU A 208 23.01 5.65 7.23
C GLU A 208 22.74 4.64 6.12
N ILE A 209 22.47 5.12 4.89
CA ILE A 209 22.28 4.25 3.71
C ILE A 209 23.54 3.39 3.45
N SER A 210 24.74 3.91 3.70
CA SER A 210 25.99 3.14 3.58
C SER A 210 26.08 2.03 4.64
N MET A 211 25.70 2.33 5.88
CA MET A 211 25.70 1.37 6.98
C MET A 211 24.66 0.26 6.77
N LEU A 212 23.41 0.62 6.45
CA LEU A 212 22.33 -0.33 6.14
C LEU A 212 22.67 -1.23 4.93
N LYS A 213 23.35 -0.70 3.91
CA LYS A 213 23.84 -1.51 2.78
C LYS A 213 24.91 -2.53 3.20
N LYS A 214 25.81 -2.18 4.12
CA LYS A 214 26.80 -3.14 4.68
C LYS A 214 26.13 -4.21 5.51
N GLU A 215 25.18 -3.83 6.37
CA GLU A 215 24.44 -4.77 7.21
C GLU A 215 23.62 -5.75 6.36
N LYS A 216 22.86 -5.25 5.37
CA LYS A 216 22.13 -6.09 4.39
C LYS A 216 23.06 -7.10 3.71
N MET A 217 24.26 -6.69 3.30
CA MET A 217 25.25 -7.58 2.69
C MET A 217 25.76 -8.65 3.66
N ASN A 218 25.92 -8.32 4.96
CA ASN A 218 26.32 -9.28 5.98
C ASN A 218 25.21 -10.29 6.29
N LEU A 219 23.96 -9.84 6.39
CA LEU A 219 22.79 -10.69 6.61
C LEU A 219 22.56 -11.66 5.45
N LEU A 220 22.73 -11.21 4.19
CA LEU A 220 22.65 -12.09 3.03
C LEU A 220 23.70 -13.22 3.08
N LYS A 221 24.96 -12.90 3.39
CA LYS A 221 26.02 -13.91 3.57
C LYS A 221 25.71 -14.91 4.70
N LEU A 222 25.07 -14.46 5.77
CA LEU A 222 24.64 -15.33 6.87
C LEU A 222 23.50 -16.26 6.44
N ILE A 223 22.54 -15.76 5.66
CA ILE A 223 21.46 -16.56 5.08
C ILE A 223 22.02 -17.64 4.14
N ASP A 224 22.96 -17.27 3.25
CA ASP A 224 23.61 -18.21 2.34
C ASP A 224 24.34 -19.32 3.11
N LYS A 225 25.15 -18.97 4.11
CA LYS A 225 25.81 -19.95 5.00
C LYS A 225 24.82 -20.87 5.70
N LYS A 226 23.69 -20.33 6.21
CA LYS A 226 22.66 -21.13 6.89
C LYS A 226 21.90 -22.05 5.93
N ASN A 227 21.75 -21.65 4.67
CA ASN A 227 21.20 -22.52 3.62
C ASN A 227 22.16 -23.66 3.26
N GLU A 228 23.47 -23.40 3.17
CA GLU A 228 24.49 -24.45 2.97
C GLU A 228 24.51 -25.45 4.14
N GLU A 229 24.52 -24.97 5.40
CA GLU A 229 24.42 -25.80 6.60
C GLU A 229 23.14 -26.68 6.58
N LYS A 230 21.99 -26.10 6.23
CA LYS A 230 20.71 -26.81 6.08
C LYS A 230 20.76 -27.91 5.03
N ILE A 231 21.31 -27.64 3.84
CA ILE A 231 21.43 -28.63 2.75
C ILE A 231 22.36 -29.77 3.18
N SER A 232 23.48 -29.46 3.85
CA SER A 232 24.41 -30.45 4.38
C SER A 232 23.71 -31.38 5.38
N LEU A 233 23.05 -30.82 6.39
CA LEU A 233 22.31 -31.58 7.41
C LEU A 233 21.16 -32.41 6.82
N GLN A 234 20.43 -31.88 5.82
CA GLN A 234 19.42 -32.66 5.10
C GLN A 234 20.04 -33.86 4.36
N SER A 235 21.24 -33.72 3.79
CA SER A 235 21.96 -34.84 3.16
C SER A 235 22.41 -35.89 4.17
N GLU A 236 22.74 -35.47 5.40
CA GLU A 236 23.12 -36.39 6.47
C GLU A 236 21.90 -37.15 7.02
N VAL A 237 20.78 -36.46 7.24
CA VAL A 237 19.51 -37.07 7.65
C VAL A 237 19.03 -38.11 6.62
N THR A 238 19.18 -37.86 5.30
CA THR A 238 18.80 -38.87 4.30
C THR A 238 19.72 -40.09 4.31
N LYS A 239 21.03 -39.91 4.52
CA LYS A 239 21.98 -41.02 4.71
C LYS A 239 21.64 -41.84 5.97
N LEU A 240 21.42 -41.19 7.11
CA LEU A 240 21.07 -41.88 8.36
C LEU A 240 19.76 -42.67 8.24
N ARG A 241 18.73 -42.12 7.57
CA ARG A 241 17.49 -42.84 7.27
C ARG A 241 17.72 -44.07 6.39
N LYS A 242 18.60 -43.96 5.39
CA LYS A 242 18.97 -45.11 4.54
C LYS A 242 19.69 -46.19 5.33
N ASN A 243 20.74 -45.83 6.07
CA ASN A 243 21.51 -46.77 6.89
C ASN A 243 20.62 -47.47 7.93
N LEU A 244 19.70 -46.74 8.57
CA LEU A 244 18.74 -47.31 9.51
C LEU A 244 17.83 -48.36 8.85
N ALA A 245 17.39 -48.12 7.60
CA ALA A 245 16.60 -49.10 6.84
C ALA A 245 17.41 -50.34 6.47
N GLU A 246 18.70 -50.18 6.14
CA GLU A 246 19.64 -51.28 5.86
C GLU A 246 19.89 -52.13 7.12
N GLU A 247 20.13 -51.51 8.28
CA GLU A 247 20.26 -52.19 9.58
C GLU A 247 18.97 -52.92 10.00
N TYR A 248 17.79 -52.33 9.79
CA TYR A 248 16.52 -53.03 10.03
C TYR A 248 16.36 -54.27 9.13
N LEU A 249 16.79 -54.20 7.87
CA LEU A 249 16.79 -55.34 6.95
C LEU A 249 17.78 -56.43 7.40
N HIS A 250 18.99 -56.05 7.81
CA HIS A 250 19.98 -56.97 8.36
C HIS A 250 19.44 -57.68 9.61
N TYR A 251 18.86 -56.96 10.57
CA TYR A 251 18.24 -57.53 11.76
C TYR A 251 17.13 -58.54 11.43
N LEU A 252 16.27 -58.25 10.44
CA LEU A 252 15.24 -59.20 9.99
C LEU A 252 15.87 -60.47 9.41
N SER A 253 16.91 -60.34 8.56
CA SER A 253 17.61 -61.48 7.97
C SER A 253 18.29 -62.36 9.03
N GLU A 254 18.96 -61.76 10.02
CA GLU A 254 19.54 -62.51 11.15
C GLU A 254 18.48 -63.20 11.99
N ARG A 255 17.38 -62.50 12.32
CA ARG A 255 16.29 -63.05 13.11
C ARG A 255 15.71 -64.31 12.45
N ASP A 256 15.56 -64.28 11.12
CA ASP A 256 14.99 -65.40 10.38
C ASP A 256 16.01 -66.54 10.19
N ALA A 257 17.31 -66.23 10.02
CA ALA A 257 18.38 -67.23 10.09
C ALA A 257 18.47 -67.91 11.48
N ARG A 258 18.33 -67.15 12.57
CA ARG A 258 18.31 -67.70 13.95
C ARG A 258 17.13 -68.64 14.17
N LYS A 259 15.95 -68.37 13.58
CA LYS A 259 14.80 -69.29 13.63
C LYS A 259 15.10 -70.63 12.96
N ILE A 260 15.77 -70.61 11.80
CA ILE A 260 16.18 -71.82 11.07
C ILE A 260 17.16 -72.63 11.94
N LEU A 261 18.21 -72.00 12.45
CA LEU A 261 19.19 -72.67 13.32
C LEU A 261 18.57 -73.26 14.60
N ILE A 262 17.55 -72.62 15.19
CA ILE A 262 16.83 -73.19 16.33
C ILE A 262 16.02 -74.43 15.93
N ALA A 263 15.41 -74.45 14.74
CA ALA A 263 14.73 -75.63 14.23
C ALA A 263 15.72 -76.79 13.99
N ASP A 264 16.85 -76.52 13.32
CA ASP A 264 17.91 -77.50 13.07
C ASP A 264 18.50 -78.05 14.38
N LEU A 265 18.71 -77.20 15.38
CA LEU A 265 19.26 -77.62 16.68
C LEU A 265 18.28 -78.49 17.46
N ASN A 266 16.97 -78.21 17.38
CA ASN A 266 15.94 -79.08 17.96
C ASN A 266 15.90 -80.44 17.25
N GLU A 267 15.96 -80.46 15.91
CA GLU A 267 16.03 -81.69 15.10
C GLU A 267 17.25 -82.55 15.49
N LEU A 268 18.44 -81.95 15.58
CA LEU A 268 19.66 -82.62 16.07
C LEU A 268 19.56 -83.07 17.53
N ARG A 269 18.75 -82.39 18.35
CA ARG A 269 18.50 -82.78 19.75
C ARG A 269 17.64 -84.03 19.83
N TYR A 270 16.59 -84.15 19.00
CA TYR A 270 15.81 -85.38 18.86
C TYR A 270 16.69 -86.54 18.37
N GLN A 271 17.47 -86.33 17.31
CA GLN A 271 18.41 -87.33 16.79
C GLN A 271 19.47 -87.77 17.82
N ARG A 272 19.92 -86.86 18.69
CA ARG A 272 20.83 -87.19 19.80
C ARG A 272 20.13 -87.96 20.92
N GLU A 273 18.90 -87.60 21.27
CA GLU A 273 18.13 -88.32 22.29
C GLU A 273 17.86 -89.77 21.84
N ASP A 274 17.54 -90.00 20.57
CA ASP A 274 17.46 -91.34 19.95
C ASP A 274 18.81 -92.09 20.00
N MET A 275 19.92 -91.41 19.73
CA MET A 275 21.27 -92.01 19.81
C MET A 275 21.72 -92.31 21.26
N SER A 276 21.19 -91.58 22.24
CA SER A 276 21.63 -91.65 23.65
C SER A 276 21.19 -92.92 24.38
N LEU A 277 20.24 -93.66 23.82
CA LEU A 277 19.80 -94.97 24.32
C LEU A 277 20.84 -96.09 24.10
N ALA A 278 21.95 -95.83 23.39
CA ALA A 278 22.94 -96.84 23.04
C ALA A 278 24.40 -96.37 23.17
N GLN A 279 24.95 -96.31 24.40
CA GLN A 279 26.27 -96.90 24.75
C GLN A 279 26.68 -96.74 26.23
N TYR A 280 27.60 -97.60 26.66
CA TYR A 280 28.04 -97.80 28.05
C TYR A 280 29.46 -97.25 28.28
N PRO A 281 29.81 -96.70 29.45
CA PRO A 281 31.10 -96.02 29.65
C PRO A 281 32.26 -96.98 29.95
N GLY A 282 33.40 -96.78 29.26
CA GLY A 282 34.65 -97.53 29.47
C GLY A 282 35.74 -96.69 30.15
N ILE A 283 36.15 -97.09 31.35
CA ILE A 283 37.22 -96.46 32.14
C ILE A 283 38.57 -97.11 31.80
N TRP A 284 39.62 -96.31 31.63
CA TRP A 284 41.02 -96.78 31.71
C TRP A 284 41.82 -95.87 32.64
N GLY A 285 42.60 -96.48 33.53
CA GLY A 285 43.25 -95.78 34.65
C GLY A 285 44.78 -95.80 34.57
N GLU A 286 45.35 -94.71 35.06
CA GLU A 286 46.75 -94.62 35.50
C GLU A 286 46.79 -94.43 37.03
N ASP A 287 47.94 -94.66 37.66
CA ASP A 287 48.17 -94.77 39.12
C ASP A 287 47.26 -93.86 39.98
N PRO A 288 46.20 -94.43 40.62
CA PRO A 288 45.12 -93.67 41.23
C PRO A 288 45.50 -92.99 42.55
N VAL A 289 46.75 -93.09 43.02
CA VAL A 289 47.24 -92.35 44.19
C VAL A 289 48.15 -91.21 43.76
N LYS A 290 49.12 -91.44 42.87
CA LYS A 290 49.99 -90.38 42.36
C LYS A 290 49.25 -89.34 41.54
N LEU A 291 48.43 -89.77 40.58
CA LEU A 291 47.63 -88.84 39.80
C LEU A 291 46.66 -88.09 40.70
N THR A 292 46.01 -88.75 41.65
CA THR A 292 45.08 -88.09 42.57
C THR A 292 45.76 -87.05 43.46
N VAL A 293 47.01 -87.26 43.91
CA VAL A 293 47.78 -86.26 44.66
C VAL A 293 48.23 -85.11 43.76
N ALA A 294 48.79 -85.40 42.58
CA ALA A 294 49.24 -84.38 41.63
C ALA A 294 48.06 -83.53 41.11
N LEU A 295 46.93 -84.16 40.80
CA LEU A 295 45.67 -83.52 40.41
C LEU A 295 45.03 -82.76 41.57
N LYS A 296 45.18 -83.21 42.82
CA LYS A 296 44.75 -82.46 44.01
C LYS A 296 45.60 -81.20 44.20
N MET A 297 46.92 -81.28 44.06
CA MET A 297 47.79 -80.10 44.10
C MET A 297 47.53 -79.16 42.92
N ALA A 298 47.47 -79.66 41.69
CA ALA A 298 47.15 -78.86 40.51
C ALA A 298 45.77 -78.18 40.62
N ARG A 299 44.75 -78.87 41.18
CA ARG A 299 43.46 -78.24 41.49
C ARG A 299 43.58 -77.18 42.58
N GLN A 300 44.37 -77.41 43.64
CA GLN A 300 44.59 -76.42 44.71
C GLN A 300 45.34 -75.18 44.20
N ASP A 301 46.39 -75.35 43.39
CA ASP A 301 47.16 -74.25 42.80
C ASP A 301 46.35 -73.52 41.73
N LEU A 302 45.57 -74.23 40.90
CA LEU A 302 44.60 -73.59 39.99
C LEU A 302 43.55 -72.80 40.76
N THR A 303 43.02 -73.34 41.87
CA THR A 303 42.07 -72.61 42.72
C THR A 303 42.72 -71.37 43.34
N ARG A 304 43.98 -71.46 43.78
CA ARG A 304 44.74 -70.32 44.32
C ARG A 304 44.98 -69.26 43.25
N MET A 305 45.50 -69.64 42.09
CA MET A 305 45.72 -68.74 40.95
C MET A 305 44.41 -68.13 40.44
N GLN A 306 43.30 -68.88 40.44
CA GLN A 306 41.99 -68.36 40.09
C GLN A 306 41.46 -67.39 41.16
N MET A 307 41.71 -67.63 42.45
CA MET A 307 41.40 -66.68 43.52
C MET A 307 42.25 -65.42 43.39
N GLU A 308 43.56 -65.52 43.20
CA GLU A 308 44.46 -64.38 42.98
C GLU A 308 44.08 -63.58 41.72
N LEU A 309 43.75 -64.27 40.62
CA LEU A 309 43.26 -63.63 39.39
C LEU A 309 41.90 -62.96 39.60
N ASN A 310 40.98 -63.59 40.34
CA ASN A 310 39.68 -63.00 40.66
C ASN A 310 39.83 -61.80 41.60
N THR A 311 40.76 -61.85 42.57
CA THR A 311 41.11 -60.73 43.44
C THR A 311 41.74 -59.59 42.65
N MET A 312 42.66 -59.88 41.72
CA MET A 312 43.23 -58.88 40.81
C MET A 312 42.16 -58.28 39.88
N LYS A 313 41.26 -59.09 39.32
CA LYS A 313 40.13 -58.61 38.50
C LYS A 313 39.11 -57.79 39.31
N ALA A 314 38.91 -58.09 40.59
CA ALA A 314 38.08 -57.28 41.48
C ALA A 314 38.77 -55.97 41.86
N ASN A 315 40.07 -56.00 42.16
CA ASN A 315 40.84 -54.83 42.56
C ASN A 315 41.14 -53.85 41.41
N PHE A 316 41.22 -54.34 40.17
CA PHE A 316 41.54 -53.56 38.98
C PHE A 316 40.40 -53.46 37.95
N GLY A 317 39.24 -54.07 38.22
CA GLY A 317 38.10 -54.09 37.30
C GLY A 317 37.46 -52.72 37.08
N ASP A 318 37.44 -51.88 38.12
CA ASP A 318 36.87 -50.52 38.10
C ASP A 318 37.92 -49.41 37.85
N VAL A 319 39.16 -49.77 37.50
CA VAL A 319 40.25 -48.78 37.33
C VAL A 319 40.30 -48.27 35.89
N VAL A 320 39.85 -47.03 35.69
CA VAL A 320 39.91 -46.34 34.39
C VAL A 320 41.39 -46.17 33.95
N PRO A 321 41.76 -46.55 32.72
CA PRO A 321 43.11 -46.35 32.21
C PRO A 321 43.50 -44.87 32.24
N ARG A 322 44.74 -44.57 32.67
CA ARG A 322 45.19 -43.19 32.89
C ARG A 322 45.02 -42.27 31.67
N ARG A 323 45.22 -42.78 30.45
CA ARG A 323 44.97 -42.05 29.20
C ARG A 323 43.50 -41.62 29.08
N ASP A 324 42.58 -42.52 29.41
CA ASP A 324 41.16 -42.29 29.27
C ASP A 324 40.66 -41.38 30.39
N PHE A 325 41.24 -41.48 31.59
CA PHE A 325 41.05 -40.50 32.66
C PHE A 325 41.54 -39.10 32.27
N GLU A 326 42.77 -38.94 31.77
CA GLU A 326 43.31 -37.65 31.33
C GLU A 326 42.51 -37.06 30.15
N MET A 327 41.99 -37.91 29.27
CA MET A 327 41.08 -37.52 28.19
C MET A 327 39.73 -37.03 28.73
N GLN A 328 39.12 -37.77 29.66
CA GLN A 328 37.85 -37.41 30.30
C GLN A 328 37.98 -36.16 31.20
N GLU A 329 39.11 -35.99 31.87
CA GLU A 329 39.43 -34.78 32.63
C GLU A 329 39.52 -33.56 31.70
N LYS A 330 40.16 -33.72 30.53
CA LYS A 330 40.18 -32.67 29.51
C LYS A 330 38.78 -32.36 28.99
N THR A 331 38.00 -33.36 28.56
CA THR A 331 36.63 -33.10 28.05
C THR A 331 35.73 -32.48 29.11
N ASN A 332 35.88 -32.83 30.39
CA ASN A 332 35.14 -32.17 31.47
C ASN A 332 35.56 -30.70 31.67
N LYS A 333 36.83 -30.34 31.46
CA LYS A 333 37.27 -28.93 31.46
C LYS A 333 36.73 -28.18 30.25
N ASP A 334 36.88 -28.74 29.05
CA ASP A 334 36.36 -28.16 27.81
C ASP A 334 34.83 -27.95 27.89
N LEU A 335 34.08 -28.88 28.52
CA LEU A 335 32.64 -28.77 28.78
C LEU A 335 32.29 -27.76 29.89
N GLN A 336 33.12 -27.65 30.93
CA GLN A 336 32.92 -26.66 32.00
C GLN A 336 33.11 -25.24 31.46
N GLU A 337 34.13 -25.00 30.64
CA GLU A 337 34.35 -23.73 29.96
C GLU A 337 33.17 -23.35 29.05
N GLN A 338 32.63 -24.32 28.29
CA GLN A 338 31.40 -24.12 27.48
C GLN A 338 30.15 -23.85 28.32
N LEU A 339 30.00 -24.50 29.48
CA LEU A 339 28.89 -24.25 30.39
C LEU A 339 28.99 -22.87 31.04
N ASP A 340 30.19 -22.38 31.32
CA ASP A 340 30.40 -21.07 31.92
C ASP A 340 30.20 -19.95 30.87
N SER A 341 30.70 -20.10 29.64
CA SER A 341 30.40 -19.15 28.56
C SER A 341 28.89 -19.09 28.24
N LEU A 342 28.19 -20.23 28.22
CA LEU A 342 26.75 -20.26 27.96
C LEU A 342 25.92 -19.63 29.09
N LYS A 343 26.43 -19.60 30.34
CA LYS A 343 25.80 -18.85 31.44
C LYS A 343 25.98 -17.35 31.26
N ASP A 344 27.15 -16.91 30.83
CA ASP A 344 27.43 -15.49 30.57
C ASP A 344 26.54 -14.97 29.41
N ASP A 345 26.43 -15.73 28.32
CA ASP A 345 25.49 -15.45 27.21
C ASP A 345 24.03 -15.36 27.70
N TYR A 346 23.60 -16.30 28.56
CA TYR A 346 22.25 -16.31 29.12
C TYR A 346 21.99 -15.11 30.05
N GLU A 347 22.99 -14.73 30.85
CA GLU A 347 22.97 -13.53 31.70
C GLU A 347 22.85 -12.24 30.90
N GLU A 348 23.52 -12.15 29.74
CA GLU A 348 23.43 -11.02 28.81
C GLU A 348 22.04 -10.93 28.18
N VAL A 349 21.55 -12.02 27.57
CA VAL A 349 20.20 -12.08 26.98
C VAL A 349 19.10 -11.77 28.02
N ARG A 350 19.28 -12.18 29.29
CA ARG A 350 18.36 -11.83 30.38
C ARG A 350 18.33 -10.31 30.63
N LYS A 351 19.49 -9.64 30.62
CA LYS A 351 19.61 -8.18 30.80
C LYS A 351 18.99 -7.43 29.61
N GLU A 352 19.25 -7.88 28.38
CA GLU A 352 18.64 -7.32 27.17
C GLU A 352 17.10 -7.44 27.21
N HIS A 353 16.58 -8.60 27.60
CA HIS A 353 15.14 -8.83 27.74
C HIS A 353 14.51 -7.90 28.78
N GLU A 354 15.17 -7.70 29.93
CA GLU A 354 14.71 -6.78 30.97
C GLU A 354 14.70 -5.32 30.50
N MET A 355 15.75 -4.88 29.79
CA MET A 355 15.78 -3.54 29.17
C MET A 355 14.69 -3.36 28.10
N LEU A 356 14.49 -4.37 27.24
CA LEU A 356 13.45 -4.33 26.21
C LEU A 356 12.05 -4.29 26.82
N LEU A 357 11.81 -5.00 27.92
CA LEU A 357 10.55 -4.97 28.66
C LEU A 357 10.30 -3.59 29.28
N GLN A 358 11.34 -2.95 29.83
CA GLN A 358 11.25 -1.58 30.36
C GLN A 358 10.94 -0.55 29.25
N LEU A 359 11.59 -0.66 28.09
CA LEU A 359 11.32 0.17 26.91
C LEU A 359 9.89 -0.03 26.39
N HIS A 360 9.44 -1.27 26.24
CA HIS A 360 8.07 -1.57 25.84
C HIS A 360 7.04 -0.93 26.80
N MET A 361 7.29 -1.04 28.11
CA MET A 361 6.46 -0.42 29.14
C MET A 361 6.47 1.12 29.11
N SER A 362 7.55 1.79 28.67
CA SER A 362 7.53 3.24 28.45
C SER A 362 6.78 3.63 27.18
N THR A 363 7.02 2.94 26.06
CA THR A 363 6.33 3.23 24.79
C THR A 363 4.82 3.00 24.88
N LEU A 364 4.36 2.01 25.65
CA LEU A 364 2.93 1.84 25.94
C LEU A 364 2.35 3.04 26.70
N ARG A 365 3.07 3.59 27.69
CA ARG A 365 2.64 4.78 28.44
C ARG A 365 2.60 6.03 27.56
N GLU A 366 3.60 6.22 26.70
CA GLU A 366 3.65 7.33 25.73
C GLU A 366 2.49 7.24 24.74
N ARG A 367 2.22 6.06 24.17
CA ARG A 367 1.04 5.82 23.32
C ARG A 367 -0.26 6.21 24.02
N ASP A 368 -0.43 5.78 25.28
CA ASP A 368 -1.66 6.05 26.03
C ASP A 368 -1.83 7.54 26.38
N GLN A 369 -0.72 8.24 26.62
CA GLN A 369 -0.69 9.70 26.76
C GLN A 369 -1.09 10.39 25.45
N PHE A 370 -0.45 10.06 24.32
CA PHE A 370 -0.81 10.63 23.01
C PHE A 370 -2.26 10.32 22.61
N TYR A 371 -2.79 9.14 22.96
CA TYR A 371 -4.20 8.82 22.71
C TYR A 371 -5.15 9.71 23.54
N ALA A 372 -4.83 9.95 24.82
CA ALA A 372 -5.60 10.85 25.67
C ALA A 372 -5.50 12.32 25.19
N GLU A 373 -4.32 12.77 24.78
CA GLU A 373 -4.10 14.11 24.21
C GLU A 373 -4.87 14.29 22.89
N LEU A 374 -4.83 13.30 21.98
CA LEU A 374 -5.62 13.32 20.74
C LEU A 374 -7.12 13.35 21.04
N GLN A 375 -7.59 12.59 22.02
CA GLN A 375 -9.00 12.62 22.42
C GLN A 375 -9.39 13.99 23.00
N GLU A 376 -8.54 14.62 23.81
CA GLU A 376 -8.81 15.96 24.35
C GLU A 376 -8.78 17.03 23.24
N ILE A 377 -7.80 16.98 22.33
CA ILE A 377 -7.71 17.86 21.17
C ILE A 377 -8.95 17.71 20.28
N GLN A 378 -9.47 16.50 20.06
CA GLN A 378 -10.72 16.26 19.34
C GLN A 378 -11.95 16.86 20.05
N ARG A 379 -11.93 16.95 21.38
CA ARG A 379 -13.02 17.59 22.17
C ARG A 379 -12.93 19.11 22.17
N THR A 380 -11.72 19.68 22.10
CA THR A 380 -11.48 21.13 22.22
C THR A 380 -11.33 21.85 20.88
N SER A 381 -11.03 21.15 19.80
CA SER A 381 -10.82 21.74 18.46
C SER A 381 -12.14 22.09 17.79
N THR A 382 -12.62 23.30 18.06
CA THR A 382 -13.90 23.89 17.62
C THR A 382 -15.14 23.15 18.13
N PRO A 383 -16.06 23.81 18.87
CA PRO A 383 -17.34 23.19 19.19
C PRO A 383 -18.10 22.93 17.89
N ARG A 384 -18.43 21.65 17.64
CA ARG A 384 -19.22 21.23 16.47
C ARG A 384 -20.49 22.11 16.39
N PRO A 385 -20.88 22.62 15.20
CA PRO A 385 -22.08 23.44 15.07
C PRO A 385 -23.29 22.74 15.67
N ASP A 386 -24.10 23.51 16.40
CA ASP A 386 -25.32 23.01 17.02
C ASP A 386 -26.42 22.94 15.97
N TRP A 387 -26.43 21.82 15.24
CA TRP A 387 -27.34 21.56 14.12
C TRP A 387 -28.82 21.57 14.50
N SER A 388 -29.18 21.51 15.79
CA SER A 388 -30.57 21.71 16.23
C SER A 388 -31.09 23.11 15.89
N LYS A 389 -30.21 24.13 15.84
CA LYS A 389 -30.58 25.50 15.49
C LYS A 389 -30.95 25.70 14.02
N CYS A 390 -30.64 24.73 13.16
CA CYS A 390 -31.03 24.77 11.75
C CYS A 390 -32.52 24.43 11.56
N GLU A 391 -33.15 23.76 12.52
CA GLU A 391 -34.59 23.47 12.53
C GLU A 391 -35.45 24.75 12.44
N ASP A 392 -35.00 25.85 13.06
CA ASP A 392 -35.69 27.15 13.06
C ASP A 392 -35.45 27.99 11.80
N VAL A 393 -34.43 27.64 11.00
CA VAL A 393 -33.95 28.45 9.85
C VAL A 393 -34.36 27.85 8.51
N VAL A 394 -34.48 26.53 8.42
CA VAL A 394 -34.82 25.84 7.17
C VAL A 394 -36.33 25.89 6.89
N ALA A 395 -36.69 26.24 5.65
CA ALA A 395 -38.08 26.41 5.22
C ALA A 395 -38.84 25.07 5.21
N GLY A 396 -39.58 24.79 6.28
CA GLY A 396 -40.24 23.49 6.52
C GLY A 396 -40.05 22.98 7.96
N GLY A 397 -39.20 23.63 8.74
CA GLY A 397 -39.05 23.38 10.17
C GLY A 397 -38.34 22.06 10.51
N GLN A 398 -38.51 21.65 11.77
CA GLN A 398 -37.87 20.47 12.36
C GLN A 398 -38.05 19.18 11.52
N ASP A 399 -39.27 18.88 11.05
CA ASP A 399 -39.54 17.65 10.30
C ASP A 399 -38.76 17.57 8.97
N ARG A 400 -38.67 18.69 8.24
CA ARG A 400 -37.88 18.75 6.99
C ARG A 400 -36.38 18.68 7.30
N TRP A 401 -35.91 19.33 8.36
CA TRP A 401 -34.50 19.30 8.75
C TRP A 401 -34.05 17.88 9.14
N HIS A 402 -34.86 17.11 9.89
CA HIS A 402 -34.52 15.72 10.22
C HIS A 402 -34.37 14.85 8.98
N VAL A 403 -35.31 14.94 8.02
CA VAL A 403 -35.22 14.21 6.73
C VAL A 403 -33.98 14.65 5.92
N LEU A 404 -33.65 15.95 5.94
CA LEU A 404 -32.47 16.48 5.25
C LEU A 404 -31.16 16.11 5.95
N ALA A 405 -31.16 15.89 7.26
CA ALA A 405 -29.96 15.61 8.06
C ALA A 405 -29.68 14.11 8.27
N GLU A 406 -30.68 13.24 8.04
CA GLU A 406 -30.56 11.80 8.23
C GLU A 406 -29.39 11.20 7.43
N GLY A 407 -28.54 10.43 8.12
CA GLY A 407 -27.37 9.76 7.54
C GLY A 407 -26.19 10.66 7.14
N LYS A 408 -26.27 11.99 7.28
CA LYS A 408 -25.24 12.93 6.80
C LYS A 408 -24.19 13.29 7.86
N ASN A 409 -22.96 13.50 7.39
CA ASN A 409 -21.85 13.95 8.23
C ASN A 409 -21.90 15.48 8.45
N SER A 410 -21.06 16.01 9.34
CA SER A 410 -21.10 17.43 9.72
C SER A 410 -20.71 18.41 8.60
N ASP A 411 -20.05 17.94 7.55
CA ASP A 411 -19.57 18.72 6.40
C ASP A 411 -20.67 18.77 5.33
N GLN A 412 -21.25 17.61 5.02
CA GLN A 412 -22.44 17.45 4.18
C GLN A 412 -23.65 18.23 4.71
N LEU A 413 -23.78 18.43 6.03
CA LEU A 413 -24.80 19.30 6.62
C LEU A 413 -24.56 20.79 6.32
N VAL A 414 -23.31 21.22 6.14
CA VAL A 414 -23.00 22.59 5.66
C VAL A 414 -23.50 22.76 4.24
N ASP A 415 -23.18 21.82 3.34
CA ASP A 415 -23.60 21.88 1.93
C ASP A 415 -25.12 21.93 1.80
N VAL A 416 -25.84 21.05 2.51
CA VAL A 416 -27.31 21.03 2.54
C VAL A 416 -27.89 22.34 3.07
N LEU A 417 -27.30 22.92 4.11
CA LEU A 417 -27.74 24.21 4.66
C LEU A 417 -27.47 25.37 3.69
N LEU A 418 -26.33 25.36 2.98
CA LEU A 418 -26.00 26.35 1.96
C LEU A 418 -26.95 26.26 0.75
N GLU A 419 -27.35 25.05 0.35
CA GLU A 419 -28.34 24.83 -0.71
C GLU A 419 -29.74 25.31 -0.30
N GLU A 420 -30.22 24.99 0.91
CA GLU A 420 -31.54 25.45 1.41
C GLU A 420 -31.60 26.98 1.58
N ILE A 421 -30.57 27.60 2.17
CA ILE A 421 -30.48 29.07 2.28
C ILE A 421 -30.36 29.70 0.89
N GLY A 422 -29.57 29.11 0.01
CA GLY A 422 -29.41 29.56 -1.37
C GLY A 422 -30.71 29.49 -2.17
N GLU A 423 -31.54 28.46 -1.98
CA GLU A 423 -32.84 28.33 -2.64
C GLU A 423 -33.79 29.46 -2.21
N GLY A 424 -33.83 29.77 -0.91
CA GLY A 424 -34.58 30.92 -0.39
C GLY A 424 -34.15 32.23 -1.07
N LEU A 425 -32.84 32.50 -1.08
CA LEU A 425 -32.27 33.71 -1.69
C LEU A 425 -32.45 33.76 -3.23
N LEU A 426 -32.49 32.62 -3.92
CA LEU A 426 -32.83 32.56 -5.35
C LEU A 426 -34.31 32.86 -5.58
N ARG A 427 -35.23 32.33 -4.75
CA ARG A 427 -36.66 32.63 -4.84
C ARG A 427 -37.00 34.09 -4.52
N GLU A 428 -36.22 34.74 -3.66
CA GLU A 428 -36.36 36.17 -3.35
C GLU A 428 -35.89 37.09 -4.49
N LYS A 429 -34.89 36.69 -5.28
CA LYS A 429 -34.41 37.48 -6.42
C LYS A 429 -35.39 37.44 -7.59
N ASP A 430 -35.99 38.59 -7.93
CA ASP A 430 -36.84 38.74 -9.12
C ASP A 430 -36.02 38.80 -10.43
N PHE A 431 -34.78 39.29 -10.37
CA PHE A 431 -33.95 39.53 -11.55
C PHE A 431 -32.47 39.19 -11.31
N PHE A 432 -31.80 38.79 -12.40
CA PHE A 432 -30.36 38.58 -12.47
C PHE A 432 -29.70 39.67 -13.33
N PRO A 433 -28.51 40.18 -12.95
CA PRO A 433 -27.70 41.01 -13.84
C PRO A 433 -27.08 40.14 -14.94
N GLY A 434 -27.12 40.62 -16.19
CA GLY A 434 -26.39 40.02 -17.30
C GLY A 434 -24.89 40.05 -17.06
N LEU A 435 -24.19 39.00 -17.48
CA LEU A 435 -22.74 38.86 -17.33
C LEU A 435 -21.96 39.64 -18.40
N GLY A 436 -22.60 40.03 -19.51
CA GLY A 436 -21.99 40.73 -20.63
C GLY A 436 -21.37 39.83 -21.70
N TYR A 437 -20.59 40.43 -22.60
CA TYR A 437 -20.06 39.81 -23.84
C TYR A 437 -18.55 39.49 -23.77
N GLY A 438 -18.01 39.20 -22.59
CA GLY A 438 -16.60 38.83 -22.42
C GLY A 438 -16.27 37.43 -22.98
N GLU A 439 -15.06 37.25 -23.51
CA GLU A 439 -14.60 35.96 -24.09
C GLU A 439 -14.62 34.80 -23.07
N SER A 440 -14.54 35.08 -21.77
CA SER A 440 -14.64 34.10 -20.69
C SER A 440 -16.08 33.70 -20.32
N ILE A 441 -17.10 34.29 -20.96
CA ILE A 441 -18.51 34.05 -20.66
C ILE A 441 -19.09 33.12 -21.74
N PRO A 442 -19.68 31.96 -21.36
CA PRO A 442 -20.29 31.05 -22.33
C PRO A 442 -21.38 31.71 -23.16
N ALA A 443 -21.45 31.37 -24.46
CA ALA A 443 -22.38 31.99 -25.41
C ALA A 443 -23.86 31.98 -24.94
N PHE A 444 -24.31 30.90 -24.29
CA PHE A 444 -25.66 30.77 -23.75
C PHE A 444 -25.98 31.72 -22.57
N LEU A 445 -24.99 32.46 -22.05
CA LEU A 445 -25.14 33.52 -21.03
C LEU A 445 -24.73 34.91 -21.54
N GLN A 446 -24.31 35.06 -22.80
CA GLN A 446 -23.85 36.34 -23.32
C GLN A 446 -25.03 37.30 -23.54
N PHE A 447 -25.32 38.08 -22.49
CA PHE A 447 -26.39 39.06 -22.45
C PHE A 447 -25.96 40.25 -21.59
N ASP A 448 -26.27 41.45 -22.07
CA ASP A 448 -26.09 42.70 -21.33
C ASP A 448 -27.46 43.31 -21.02
N GLY A 449 -27.67 43.68 -19.76
CA GLY A 449 -28.97 44.10 -19.24
C GLY A 449 -29.43 43.31 -18.01
N ILE A 450 -30.75 43.25 -17.82
CA ILE A 450 -31.39 42.61 -16.66
C ILE A 450 -32.27 41.46 -17.16
N VAL A 451 -32.14 40.30 -16.52
CA VAL A 451 -32.81 39.05 -16.91
C VAL A 451 -33.80 38.65 -15.82
N GLU A 452 -35.05 38.31 -16.18
CA GLU A 452 -36.08 37.86 -15.23
C GLU A 452 -35.77 36.46 -14.69
N ASN A 453 -35.87 36.28 -13.37
CA ASN A 453 -35.83 34.97 -12.74
C ASN A 453 -37.19 34.28 -12.88
N LYS A 454 -37.24 33.12 -13.54
CA LYS A 454 -38.49 32.36 -13.74
C LYS A 454 -38.95 31.55 -12.52
N LYS A 455 -38.15 31.51 -11.44
CA LYS A 455 -38.46 30.89 -10.13
C LYS A 455 -39.08 29.46 -10.19
N PRO A 456 -38.51 28.51 -10.97
CA PRO A 456 -38.99 27.13 -11.01
C PRO A 456 -38.80 26.41 -9.67
N THR A 457 -39.51 25.30 -9.46
CA THR A 457 -39.16 24.38 -8.37
C THR A 457 -37.94 23.53 -8.76
N LYS A 458 -37.24 22.97 -7.76
CA LYS A 458 -36.12 22.03 -7.98
C LYS A 458 -36.50 20.88 -8.92
N LYS A 459 -37.69 20.30 -8.73
CA LYS A 459 -38.31 19.28 -9.59
C LYS A 459 -38.50 19.76 -11.04
N ASP A 460 -38.98 20.98 -11.26
CA ASP A 460 -39.18 21.51 -12.61
C ASP A 460 -37.86 21.64 -13.36
N VAL A 461 -36.81 22.15 -12.69
CA VAL A 461 -35.46 22.22 -13.26
C VAL A 461 -34.95 20.82 -13.62
N VAL A 462 -35.05 19.85 -12.70
CA VAL A 462 -34.64 18.46 -12.92
C VAL A 462 -35.35 17.85 -14.13
N ASN A 463 -36.65 18.07 -14.27
CA ASN A 463 -37.41 17.61 -15.43
C ASN A 463 -36.94 18.28 -16.73
N ILE A 464 -36.68 19.59 -16.72
CA ILE A 464 -36.12 20.31 -17.88
C ILE A 464 -34.77 19.73 -18.30
N LEU A 465 -33.87 19.44 -17.34
CA LEU A 465 -32.57 18.83 -17.61
C LEU A 465 -32.69 17.38 -18.12
N LYS A 466 -33.60 16.57 -17.54
CA LYS A 466 -33.86 15.20 -18.01
C LYS A 466 -34.42 15.19 -19.44
N ASP A 467 -35.27 16.15 -19.80
CA ASP A 467 -35.79 16.27 -21.16
C ASP A 467 -34.71 16.75 -22.14
N ALA A 468 -33.89 17.73 -21.76
CA ALA A 468 -32.74 18.18 -22.56
C ALA A 468 -31.80 17.01 -22.88
N TRP A 469 -31.50 16.16 -21.89
CA TRP A 469 -30.69 14.95 -22.10
C TRP A 469 -31.35 13.91 -23.01
N LYS A 470 -32.66 13.68 -22.91
CA LYS A 470 -33.38 12.76 -23.82
C LYS A 470 -33.30 13.23 -25.26
N GLU A 471 -33.52 14.53 -25.48
CA GLU A 471 -33.44 15.13 -26.81
C GLU A 471 -32.01 15.08 -27.35
N ARG A 472 -31.00 15.39 -26.53
CA ARG A 472 -29.59 15.29 -26.91
C ARG A 472 -29.15 13.88 -27.31
N ILE A 473 -29.67 12.84 -26.63
CA ILE A 473 -29.37 11.44 -26.97
C ILE A 473 -30.05 11.01 -28.28
N ALA A 474 -31.19 11.61 -28.64
CA ALA A 474 -31.91 11.33 -29.88
C ALA A 474 -31.38 12.13 -31.09
N GLU A 475 -30.53 13.13 -30.88
CA GLU A 475 -30.02 14.04 -31.90
C GLU A 475 -28.81 13.45 -32.66
N GLU A 476 -28.93 13.35 -33.99
CA GLU A 476 -27.86 12.79 -34.84
C GLU A 476 -26.74 13.81 -35.14
N GLN A 477 -27.05 15.11 -35.14
CA GLN A 477 -26.08 16.19 -35.44
C GLN A 477 -25.48 16.77 -34.16
N LYS A 478 -24.18 16.54 -33.97
CA LYS A 478 -23.45 16.97 -32.78
C LYS A 478 -22.93 18.40 -32.91
N GLU A 479 -23.81 19.39 -32.72
CA GLU A 479 -23.38 20.75 -32.37
C GLU A 479 -22.78 20.80 -30.95
N LYS A 480 -22.19 21.93 -30.51
CA LYS A 480 -21.62 22.02 -29.16
C LYS A 480 -22.72 21.98 -28.10
N PHE A 481 -22.47 21.35 -26.94
CA PHE A 481 -23.46 21.23 -25.86
C PHE A 481 -24.04 22.57 -25.38
N SER A 482 -23.22 23.62 -25.32
CA SER A 482 -23.65 25.00 -24.99
C SER A 482 -24.71 25.53 -25.95
N ASP A 483 -24.52 25.23 -27.23
CA ASP A 483 -25.29 25.78 -28.33
C ASP A 483 -26.59 24.98 -28.45
N PHE A 484 -26.49 23.65 -28.36
CA PHE A 484 -27.64 22.74 -28.18
C PHE A 484 -28.53 23.14 -27.01
N PHE A 485 -27.96 23.41 -25.83
CA PHE A 485 -28.76 23.76 -24.65
C PHE A 485 -29.53 25.07 -24.87
N PHE A 486 -28.92 26.07 -25.49
CA PHE A 486 -29.62 27.31 -25.83
C PHE A 486 -30.71 27.08 -26.90
N ASN A 487 -30.40 26.35 -27.97
CA ASN A 487 -31.34 25.97 -29.02
C ASN A 487 -32.53 25.14 -28.49
N PHE A 488 -32.31 24.31 -27.47
CA PHE A 488 -33.35 23.57 -26.75
C PHE A 488 -34.27 24.52 -25.96
N LEU A 489 -33.71 25.50 -25.25
CA LEU A 489 -34.50 26.50 -24.53
C LEU A 489 -35.32 27.39 -25.48
N GLU A 490 -34.75 27.82 -26.62
CA GLU A 490 -35.50 28.54 -27.66
C GLU A 490 -36.66 27.72 -28.23
N ARG A 491 -36.46 26.42 -28.48
CA ARG A 491 -37.51 25.53 -28.98
C ARG A 491 -38.59 25.24 -27.94
N ARG A 492 -38.23 25.10 -26.66
CA ARG A 492 -39.16 24.75 -25.57
C ARG A 492 -39.94 25.94 -25.01
N PHE A 493 -39.30 27.10 -24.86
CA PHE A 493 -39.86 28.27 -24.19
C PHE A 493 -40.03 29.50 -25.10
N GLY A 494 -39.50 29.46 -26.32
CA GLY A 494 -39.51 30.57 -27.26
C GLY A 494 -38.29 31.52 -27.09
N PRO A 495 -37.91 32.24 -28.15
CA PRO A 495 -36.70 33.07 -28.15
C PRO A 495 -36.77 34.29 -27.21
N SER A 496 -37.97 34.71 -26.79
CA SER A 496 -38.15 35.78 -25.79
C SER A 496 -37.71 35.37 -24.39
N ASP A 497 -37.95 34.11 -24.02
CA ASP A 497 -37.78 33.62 -22.66
C ASP A 497 -36.58 32.67 -22.51
N ALA A 498 -35.98 32.22 -23.62
CA ALA A 498 -34.83 31.33 -23.63
C ALA A 498 -33.65 31.84 -22.77
N MET A 499 -33.29 33.13 -22.90
CA MET A 499 -32.22 33.74 -22.10
C MET A 499 -32.59 33.81 -20.61
N ALA A 500 -33.86 34.07 -20.28
CA ALA A 500 -34.35 34.08 -18.90
C ALA A 500 -34.31 32.69 -18.26
N TRP A 501 -34.70 31.65 -19.02
CA TRP A 501 -34.53 30.26 -18.60
C TRP A 501 -33.07 29.84 -18.52
N ALA A 502 -32.20 30.29 -19.41
CA ALA A 502 -30.77 29.98 -19.38
C ALA A 502 -30.11 30.47 -18.09
N TYR A 503 -30.32 31.75 -17.73
CA TYR A 503 -29.83 32.32 -16.47
C TYR A 503 -30.46 31.64 -15.24
N THR A 504 -31.78 31.42 -15.27
CA THR A 504 -32.49 30.79 -14.15
C THR A 504 -31.99 29.36 -13.90
N ILE A 505 -31.89 28.53 -14.94
CA ILE A 505 -31.37 27.16 -14.82
C ILE A 505 -29.90 27.19 -14.42
N PHE A 506 -29.08 28.09 -14.98
CA PHE A 506 -27.66 28.19 -14.67
C PHE A 506 -27.39 28.49 -13.19
N GLU A 507 -28.10 29.46 -12.59
CA GLU A 507 -27.92 29.76 -11.17
C GLU A 507 -28.47 28.64 -10.26
N TYR A 508 -29.50 27.89 -10.67
CA TYR A 508 -29.97 26.71 -9.93
C TYR A 508 -28.94 25.57 -9.97
N ILE A 509 -28.44 25.16 -11.16
CA ILE A 509 -27.48 24.04 -11.26
C ILE A 509 -26.10 24.37 -10.66
N LYS A 510 -25.77 25.66 -10.54
CA LYS A 510 -24.59 26.19 -9.85
C LYS A 510 -24.76 26.22 -8.33
N LEU A 511 -25.98 26.17 -7.81
CA LEU A 511 -26.24 26.09 -6.38
C LEU A 511 -26.26 24.64 -5.88
N PHE A 512 -27.09 23.79 -6.50
CA PHE A 512 -27.36 22.43 -6.05
C PHE A 512 -26.29 21.42 -6.50
N HIS A 513 -25.21 21.32 -5.76
CA HIS A 513 -24.10 20.38 -6.01
C HIS A 513 -24.43 18.97 -5.50
N SER A 514 -25.29 18.84 -4.48
CA SER A 514 -25.76 17.56 -3.93
C SER A 514 -26.65 16.76 -4.91
N ASN A 515 -27.19 17.44 -5.92
CA ASN A 515 -28.07 16.84 -6.91
C ASN A 515 -27.26 16.29 -8.09
N GLU A 516 -27.25 14.96 -8.27
CA GLU A 516 -26.45 14.32 -9.31
C GLU A 516 -26.81 14.82 -10.73
N VAL A 517 -28.09 15.02 -11.03
CA VAL A 517 -28.56 15.47 -12.35
C VAL A 517 -28.08 16.89 -12.64
N MET A 518 -28.25 17.82 -11.69
CA MET A 518 -27.81 19.21 -11.84
C MET A 518 -26.28 19.33 -11.89
N SER A 519 -25.58 18.65 -10.99
CA SER A 519 -24.11 18.65 -10.90
C SER A 519 -23.46 18.08 -12.16
N GLN A 520 -23.98 16.96 -12.69
CA GLN A 520 -23.52 16.41 -13.97
C GLN A 520 -23.81 17.36 -15.15
N PHE A 521 -25.01 17.95 -15.21
CA PHE A 521 -25.37 18.90 -16.27
C PHE A 521 -24.46 20.14 -16.24
N TYR A 522 -24.24 20.73 -15.07
CA TYR A 522 -23.34 21.86 -14.87
C TYR A 522 -21.88 21.52 -15.25
N ALA A 523 -21.41 20.33 -14.88
CA ALA A 523 -20.07 19.88 -15.24
C ALA A 523 -19.88 19.75 -16.76
N VAL A 524 -20.89 19.30 -17.51
CA VAL A 524 -20.83 19.24 -18.99
C VAL A 524 -20.98 20.64 -19.60
N LEU A 525 -21.91 21.45 -19.11
CA LEU A 525 -22.17 22.81 -19.60
C LEU A 525 -20.98 23.75 -19.42
N MET A 526 -20.21 23.59 -18.34
CA MET A 526 -18.96 24.32 -18.08
C MET A 526 -17.72 23.67 -18.72
N GLY A 527 -17.88 22.62 -19.54
CA GLY A 527 -16.78 21.91 -20.18
C GLY A 527 -15.89 21.07 -19.24
N LYS A 528 -16.20 20.97 -17.95
CA LYS A 528 -15.45 20.17 -16.96
C LYS A 528 -15.58 18.66 -17.18
N ARG A 529 -16.60 18.21 -17.93
CA ARG A 529 -16.81 16.82 -18.36
C ARG A 529 -17.35 16.79 -19.79
N LYS A 530 -17.04 15.74 -20.55
CA LYS A 530 -17.60 15.49 -21.89
C LYS A 530 -18.94 14.76 -21.79
N GLU A 531 -19.83 15.02 -22.74
CA GLU A 531 -21.12 14.35 -22.90
C GLU A 531 -21.01 12.81 -22.92
N SER A 532 -19.90 12.28 -23.47
CA SER A 532 -19.63 10.84 -23.53
C SER A 532 -19.61 10.15 -22.17
N VAL A 533 -19.24 10.87 -21.09
CA VAL A 533 -19.30 10.35 -19.72
C VAL A 533 -20.73 10.02 -19.34
N TYR A 534 -21.66 10.95 -19.54
CA TYR A 534 -23.08 10.77 -19.20
C TYR A 534 -23.73 9.65 -20.04
N ILE A 535 -23.44 9.62 -21.35
CA ILE A 535 -23.91 8.55 -22.25
C ILE A 535 -23.41 7.18 -21.74
N LYS A 536 -22.11 7.06 -21.42
CA LYS A 536 -21.55 5.81 -20.90
C LYS A 536 -22.12 5.43 -19.53
N GLN A 537 -22.41 6.38 -18.66
CA GLN A 537 -23.07 6.12 -17.37
C GLN A 537 -24.48 5.52 -17.58
N LYS A 538 -25.30 6.10 -18.47
CA LYS A 538 -26.62 5.54 -18.80
C LYS A 538 -26.53 4.18 -19.51
N GLU A 539 -25.56 3.97 -20.40
CA GLU A 539 -25.26 2.63 -20.97
C GLU A 539 -24.88 1.61 -19.89
N THR A 540 -24.08 2.00 -18.88
CA THR A 540 -23.62 1.11 -17.81
C THR A 540 -24.78 0.71 -16.90
N ILE A 541 -25.69 1.65 -16.57
CA ILE A 541 -26.96 1.34 -15.89
C ILE A 541 -27.79 0.37 -16.73
N ALA A 542 -27.99 0.65 -18.02
CA ALA A 542 -28.78 -0.20 -18.91
C ALA A 542 -28.21 -1.62 -19.05
N GLN A 543 -26.88 -1.76 -19.10
CA GLN A 543 -26.21 -3.06 -19.09
C GLN A 543 -26.41 -3.78 -17.76
N LEU A 544 -26.20 -3.11 -16.62
CA LEU A 544 -26.38 -3.70 -15.29
C LEU A 544 -27.82 -4.16 -15.05
N LEU A 545 -28.81 -3.33 -15.41
CA LEU A 545 -30.24 -3.68 -15.39
C LEU A 545 -30.56 -4.90 -16.27
N LYS A 546 -29.93 -5.00 -17.46
CA LYS A 546 -30.11 -6.13 -18.36
C LYS A 546 -29.56 -7.43 -17.77
N GLU A 547 -28.36 -7.41 -17.20
CA GLU A 547 -27.76 -8.58 -16.55
C GLU A 547 -28.55 -9.00 -15.30
N MET A 548 -29.01 -8.05 -14.48
CA MET A 548 -29.91 -8.33 -13.34
C MET A 548 -31.24 -8.94 -13.80
N THR A 549 -31.84 -8.43 -14.88
CA THR A 549 -33.08 -8.99 -15.47
C THR A 549 -32.83 -10.36 -16.11
N HIS A 550 -31.62 -10.68 -16.56
CA HIS A 550 -31.27 -12.00 -17.05
C HIS A 550 -31.11 -13.03 -15.91
N ALA A 551 -30.54 -12.61 -14.78
CA ALA A 551 -30.47 -13.43 -13.57
C ALA A 551 -31.85 -13.66 -12.92
N ASP A 552 -32.78 -12.70 -13.04
CA ASP A 552 -34.17 -12.82 -12.62
C ASP A 552 -34.99 -13.68 -13.61
N SER A 553 -34.78 -15.00 -13.51
CA SER A 553 -35.48 -16.02 -14.30
C SER A 553 -37.01 -15.99 -14.22
N GLN A 554 -37.61 -15.31 -13.23
CA GLN A 554 -39.06 -15.19 -13.08
C GLN A 554 -39.59 -13.78 -13.44
N ASN A 555 -38.69 -12.81 -13.67
CA ASN A 555 -38.98 -11.40 -13.95
C ASN A 555 -39.87 -10.72 -12.89
N GLU A 556 -39.75 -11.14 -11.63
CA GLU A 556 -40.52 -10.59 -10.52
C GLU A 556 -39.98 -9.22 -10.06
N GLY A 557 -38.74 -8.88 -10.41
CA GLY A 557 -38.00 -7.72 -9.91
C GLY A 557 -37.13 -8.04 -8.69
N LEU A 558 -36.87 -9.32 -8.42
CA LEU A 558 -36.21 -9.82 -7.22
C LEU A 558 -34.99 -10.67 -7.58
N LEU A 559 -33.90 -10.51 -6.84
CA LEU A 559 -32.69 -11.33 -6.92
C LEU A 559 -32.24 -11.76 -5.53
N THR A 560 -31.65 -12.94 -5.39
CA THR A 560 -30.97 -13.30 -4.13
C THR A 560 -29.67 -12.50 -3.98
N MET A 561 -29.21 -12.31 -2.74
CA MET A 561 -27.90 -11.69 -2.47
C MET A 561 -26.74 -12.38 -3.21
N GLU A 562 -26.81 -13.71 -3.37
CA GLU A 562 -25.82 -14.50 -4.09
C GLU A 562 -25.84 -14.24 -5.61
N GLN A 563 -27.04 -14.09 -6.19
CA GLN A 563 -27.22 -13.68 -7.59
C GLN A 563 -26.74 -12.24 -7.83
N LEU A 564 -27.06 -11.31 -6.93
CA LEU A 564 -26.64 -9.91 -7.01
C LEU A 564 -25.10 -9.78 -6.99
N SER A 565 -24.44 -10.47 -6.06
CA SER A 565 -22.96 -10.55 -6.00
C SER A 565 -22.36 -11.12 -7.28
N THR A 566 -22.98 -12.16 -7.84
CA THR A 566 -22.54 -12.78 -9.10
C THR A 566 -22.67 -11.81 -10.29
N VAL A 567 -23.77 -11.07 -10.39
CA VAL A 567 -23.99 -10.06 -11.45
C VAL A 567 -23.04 -8.87 -11.30
N LEU A 568 -22.76 -8.40 -10.08
CA LEU A 568 -21.77 -7.33 -9.86
C LEU A 568 -20.35 -7.77 -10.26
N ARG A 569 -19.98 -9.03 -9.99
CA ARG A 569 -18.71 -9.63 -10.39
C ARG A 569 -18.56 -9.80 -11.90
N SER A 570 -19.62 -10.18 -12.60
CA SER A 570 -19.59 -10.33 -14.06
C SER A 570 -19.61 -8.98 -14.79
N THR A 571 -20.35 -7.99 -14.28
CA THR A 571 -20.43 -6.65 -14.87
C THR A 571 -19.21 -5.77 -14.57
N PHE A 572 -18.53 -5.98 -13.44
CA PHE A 572 -17.33 -5.23 -13.07
C PHE A 572 -16.13 -6.13 -12.70
N PRO A 573 -15.52 -6.86 -13.67
CA PRO A 573 -14.47 -7.85 -13.39
C PRO A 573 -13.19 -7.31 -12.74
N PHE A 574 -12.95 -5.99 -12.83
CA PHE A 574 -11.76 -5.33 -12.28
C PHE A 574 -11.98 -4.68 -10.90
N LYS A 575 -13.20 -4.70 -10.35
CA LYS A 575 -13.45 -4.20 -8.99
C LYS A 575 -12.90 -5.16 -7.94
N LYS A 576 -12.24 -4.62 -6.92
CA LYS A 576 -11.78 -5.39 -5.75
C LYS A 576 -12.99 -5.94 -4.96
N ASP A 577 -12.81 -7.07 -4.29
CA ASP A 577 -13.87 -7.69 -3.46
C ASP A 577 -14.48 -6.73 -2.45
N GLU A 578 -13.64 -5.91 -1.80
CA GLU A 578 -14.04 -4.85 -0.86
C GLU A 578 -15.00 -3.83 -1.50
N LYS A 579 -14.77 -3.46 -2.77
CA LYS A 579 -15.62 -2.51 -3.51
C LYS A 579 -16.93 -3.14 -3.97
N ILE A 580 -16.91 -4.44 -4.29
CA ILE A 580 -18.15 -5.19 -4.56
C ILE A 580 -18.97 -5.32 -3.27
N GLN A 581 -18.30 -5.51 -2.12
CA GLN A 581 -18.94 -5.60 -0.81
C GLN A 581 -19.60 -4.27 -0.38
N GLU A 582 -18.92 -3.12 -0.58
CA GLU A 582 -19.52 -1.79 -0.39
C GLU A 582 -20.80 -1.59 -1.24
N LEU A 583 -20.83 -2.10 -2.47
CA LEU A 583 -22.03 -2.02 -3.34
C LEU A 583 -23.14 -2.96 -2.88
N MET A 584 -22.81 -4.14 -2.35
CA MET A 584 -23.79 -5.03 -1.72
C MET A 584 -24.43 -4.37 -0.50
N GLU A 585 -23.63 -3.74 0.37
CA GLU A 585 -24.11 -3.00 1.55
C GLU A 585 -25.02 -1.83 1.16
N ALA A 586 -24.62 -1.04 0.16
CA ALA A 586 -25.46 0.03 -0.41
C ALA A 586 -26.74 -0.49 -1.09
N GLY A 587 -26.76 -1.76 -1.51
CA GLY A 587 -27.92 -2.47 -2.02
C GLY A 587 -28.82 -3.10 -0.94
N GLY A 588 -28.51 -2.90 0.35
CA GLY A 588 -29.28 -3.43 1.49
C GLY A 588 -28.77 -4.74 2.09
N TRP A 589 -27.54 -5.16 1.75
CA TRP A 589 -26.90 -6.31 2.42
C TRP A 589 -26.37 -5.92 3.81
N HIS A 590 -26.54 -6.82 4.79
CA HIS A 590 -25.96 -6.69 6.13
C HIS A 590 -25.27 -8.00 6.54
N PRO A 591 -24.36 -7.98 7.54
CA PRO A 591 -23.71 -9.20 8.04
C PRO A 591 -24.65 -10.26 8.62
N SER A 592 -25.91 -9.89 8.90
CA SER A 592 -26.99 -10.79 9.32
C SER A 592 -27.86 -11.30 8.16
N SER A 593 -27.65 -10.83 6.94
CA SER A 593 -28.39 -11.24 5.76
C SER A 593 -28.01 -12.65 5.32
N SER A 594 -29.01 -13.46 4.99
CA SER A 594 -28.82 -14.78 4.39
C SER A 594 -28.52 -14.66 2.90
N ASN A 595 -27.77 -15.61 2.34
CA ASN A 595 -27.57 -15.69 0.88
C ASN A 595 -28.89 -15.86 0.11
N ALA A 596 -29.95 -16.34 0.79
CA ALA A 596 -31.30 -16.49 0.26
C ALA A 596 -32.19 -15.23 0.41
N ASP A 597 -31.71 -14.16 1.04
CA ASP A 597 -32.48 -12.92 1.18
C ASP A 597 -32.66 -12.26 -0.20
N LEU A 598 -33.86 -11.75 -0.45
CA LEU A 598 -34.28 -11.19 -1.73
C LEU A 598 -34.15 -9.67 -1.75
N VAL A 599 -33.42 -9.15 -2.74
CA VAL A 599 -33.28 -7.72 -3.04
C VAL A 599 -34.18 -7.36 -4.21
N ASN A 600 -34.97 -6.30 -4.06
CA ASN A 600 -35.72 -5.72 -5.17
C ASN A 600 -34.79 -4.83 -6.00
N TYR A 601 -34.19 -5.41 -7.04
CA TYR A 601 -33.20 -4.69 -7.86
C TYR A 601 -33.82 -3.52 -8.62
N ARG A 602 -35.14 -3.50 -8.87
CA ARG A 602 -35.80 -2.36 -9.53
C ARG A 602 -35.76 -1.09 -8.67
N LEU A 603 -35.79 -1.24 -7.34
CA LEU A 603 -35.64 -0.11 -6.42
C LEU A 603 -34.22 0.47 -6.39
N LEU A 604 -33.20 -0.32 -6.73
CA LEU A 604 -31.80 0.12 -6.78
C LEU A 604 -31.49 1.13 -7.90
N PHE A 605 -32.42 1.34 -8.84
CA PHE A 605 -32.28 2.29 -9.95
C PHE A 605 -33.34 3.39 -9.95
N MET A 606 -34.07 3.56 -8.84
CA MET A 606 -35.02 4.65 -8.71
C MET A 606 -34.27 5.97 -8.45
N GLU A 607 -34.69 7.00 -9.16
CA GLU A 607 -34.39 8.41 -8.87
C GLU A 607 -35.65 8.99 -8.22
N ASP A 608 -35.51 9.85 -7.22
CA ASP A 608 -36.67 10.53 -6.60
C ASP A 608 -37.25 11.64 -7.51
N GLU A 609 -38.33 12.28 -7.05
CA GLU A 609 -39.01 13.38 -7.74
C GLU A 609 -38.12 14.63 -7.91
N GLU A 610 -37.00 14.71 -7.18
CA GLU A 610 -35.99 15.76 -7.27
C GLU A 610 -34.71 15.29 -8.00
N GLY A 611 -34.67 14.07 -8.53
CA GLY A 611 -33.51 13.53 -9.24
C GLY A 611 -32.33 13.15 -8.36
N GLN A 612 -32.54 12.90 -7.06
CA GLN A 612 -31.55 12.22 -6.22
C GLN A 612 -31.63 10.71 -6.46
N SER A 613 -30.46 10.09 -6.68
CA SER A 613 -30.31 8.65 -6.85
C SER A 613 -30.32 7.94 -5.49
N VAL A 614 -30.84 6.71 -5.43
CA VAL A 614 -30.71 5.86 -4.23
C VAL A 614 -29.24 5.55 -3.88
N PRO A 615 -28.90 5.25 -2.61
CA PRO A 615 -27.52 5.10 -2.15
C PRO A 615 -26.66 4.10 -2.95
N PHE A 616 -27.26 3.06 -3.51
CA PHE A 616 -26.59 2.10 -4.41
C PHE A 616 -25.99 2.78 -5.65
N LEU A 617 -26.77 3.62 -6.35
CA LEU A 617 -26.30 4.35 -7.52
C LEU A 617 -25.28 5.42 -7.15
N GLN A 618 -25.51 6.13 -6.05
CA GLN A 618 -24.56 7.12 -5.53
C GLN A 618 -23.19 6.47 -5.24
N LYS A 619 -23.18 5.30 -4.58
CA LYS A 619 -21.95 4.52 -4.32
C LYS A 619 -21.31 3.96 -5.58
N LEU A 620 -22.10 3.53 -6.57
CA LEU A 620 -21.57 3.11 -7.87
C LEU A 620 -20.81 4.24 -8.58
N TRP A 621 -21.34 5.47 -8.53
CA TRP A 621 -20.70 6.64 -9.13
C TRP A 621 -19.52 7.19 -8.32
N GLU A 622 -19.61 7.19 -6.99
CA GLU A 622 -18.49 7.49 -6.10
C GLU A 622 -17.31 6.56 -6.37
N GLN A 623 -17.55 5.25 -6.45
CA GLN A 623 -16.50 4.29 -6.79
C GLN A 623 -15.95 4.49 -8.21
N TYR A 624 -16.79 4.73 -9.21
CA TYR A 624 -16.31 4.99 -10.59
C TYR A 624 -15.41 6.24 -10.66
N LEU A 625 -15.76 7.31 -9.93
CA LEU A 625 -14.93 8.52 -9.88
C LEU A 625 -13.61 8.26 -9.16
N ASN A 626 -13.63 7.59 -8.00
CA ASN A 626 -12.43 7.23 -7.27
C ASN A 626 -11.50 6.30 -8.09
N GLU A 627 -12.05 5.27 -8.75
CA GLU A 627 -11.30 4.35 -9.62
C GLU A 627 -10.68 5.06 -10.83
N LYS A 628 -11.38 6.07 -11.38
CA LYS A 628 -10.87 6.92 -12.45
C LYS A 628 -9.73 7.81 -11.95
N ASP A 629 -9.89 8.47 -10.81
CA ASP A 629 -8.88 9.37 -10.27
C ASP A 629 -7.63 8.59 -9.79
N GLU A 630 -7.81 7.41 -9.19
CA GLU A 630 -6.72 6.44 -8.92
C GLU A 630 -6.00 6.04 -10.22
N TYR A 631 -6.73 5.70 -11.28
CA TYR A 631 -6.12 5.33 -12.56
C TYR A 631 -5.40 6.50 -13.25
N LEU A 632 -5.95 7.72 -13.22
CA LEU A 632 -5.28 8.90 -13.75
C LEU A 632 -4.04 9.27 -12.91
N TYR A 633 -4.06 9.04 -11.61
CA TYR A 633 -2.89 9.18 -10.73
C TYR A 633 -1.81 8.15 -11.06
N GLU A 634 -2.16 6.86 -11.20
CA GLU A 634 -1.22 5.83 -11.64
C GLU A 634 -0.66 6.12 -13.03
N LEU A 635 -1.50 6.49 -14.00
CA LEU A 635 -1.08 6.87 -15.35
C LEU A 635 -0.10 8.05 -15.32
N LYS A 636 -0.33 9.05 -14.46
CA LYS A 636 0.60 10.17 -14.24
C LYS A 636 1.93 9.75 -13.61
N GLN A 637 1.94 8.70 -12.78
CA GLN A 637 3.15 8.12 -12.16
C GLN A 637 3.91 7.14 -13.08
N GLU A 638 3.23 6.54 -14.07
CA GLU A 638 3.82 5.67 -15.10
C GLU A 638 4.36 6.47 -16.30
N LEU A 639 3.63 7.48 -16.78
CA LEU A 639 4.05 8.41 -17.84
C LEU A 639 5.17 9.38 -17.40
N GLY A 640 5.91 9.04 -16.34
CA GLY A 640 6.87 9.90 -15.63
C GLY A 640 7.57 10.92 -16.54
N LEU A 641 7.28 12.20 -16.26
CA LEU A 641 7.33 13.38 -17.14
C LEU A 641 8.66 13.70 -17.87
N GLU A 642 9.66 12.82 -17.87
CA GLU A 642 11.03 13.10 -18.31
C GLU A 642 11.60 12.13 -19.38
N LEU A 643 10.92 11.04 -19.79
CA LEU A 643 11.60 9.93 -20.51
C LEU A 643 10.89 9.26 -21.72
N LEU A 644 9.83 9.84 -22.30
CA LEU A 644 9.19 9.29 -23.51
C LEU A 644 9.37 10.21 -24.74
N ASP A 645 9.86 9.63 -25.84
CA ASP A 645 10.03 10.32 -27.13
C ASP A 645 8.68 10.76 -27.71
N LYS A 646 8.63 11.98 -28.26
CA LYS A 646 7.39 12.71 -28.62
C LYS A 646 6.54 11.93 -29.62
N GLN A 647 7.17 11.29 -30.62
CA GLN A 647 6.46 10.51 -31.63
C GLN A 647 5.86 9.22 -31.05
N THR A 648 6.58 8.56 -30.14
CA THR A 648 6.10 7.33 -29.48
C THR A 648 4.95 7.65 -28.53
N LEU A 649 5.07 8.74 -27.77
CA LEU A 649 4.02 9.24 -26.87
C LEU A 649 2.75 9.59 -27.64
N ASN A 650 2.84 10.40 -28.71
CA ASN A 650 1.68 10.74 -29.53
C ASN A 650 1.06 9.50 -30.20
N GLY A 651 1.86 8.53 -30.62
CA GLY A 651 1.38 7.22 -31.08
C GLY A 651 0.54 6.49 -30.03
N TYR A 652 1.02 6.40 -28.79
CA TYR A 652 0.27 5.80 -27.68
C TYR A 652 -0.99 6.59 -27.33
N LEU A 653 -0.95 7.93 -27.32
CA LEU A 653 -2.12 8.77 -27.05
C LEU A 653 -3.20 8.60 -28.13
N SER A 654 -2.84 8.67 -29.42
CA SER A 654 -3.79 8.42 -30.52
C SER A 654 -4.36 6.99 -30.50
N GLN A 655 -3.54 5.98 -30.16
CA GLN A 655 -3.97 4.58 -30.14
C GLN A 655 -4.84 4.25 -28.91
N ALA A 656 -4.56 4.83 -27.75
CA ALA A 656 -5.35 4.63 -26.52
C ALA A 656 -6.66 5.42 -26.54
N PHE A 657 -6.68 6.62 -27.14
CA PHE A 657 -7.79 7.58 -27.01
C PHE A 657 -8.53 7.90 -28.32
N GLN A 658 -8.17 7.25 -29.43
CA GLN A 658 -8.83 7.37 -30.75
C GLN A 658 -8.90 8.82 -31.26
N PHE A 659 -7.89 9.63 -30.93
CA PHE A 659 -7.80 11.05 -31.32
C PHE A 659 -7.29 11.21 -32.76
N PRO A 660 -7.88 12.10 -33.58
CA PRO A 660 -7.29 12.50 -34.85
C PRO A 660 -5.94 13.20 -34.63
N VAL A 661 -4.88 12.74 -35.30
CA VAL A 661 -3.53 13.32 -35.19
C VAL A 661 -3.51 14.81 -35.57
N THR A 662 -4.46 15.26 -36.38
CA THR A 662 -4.66 16.65 -36.83
C THR A 662 -5.18 17.63 -35.77
N GLU A 663 -5.56 17.17 -34.56
CA GLU A 663 -5.93 18.06 -33.44
C GLU A 663 -4.75 18.32 -32.48
N LEU A 664 -3.57 17.78 -32.76
CA LEU A 664 -2.33 18.07 -32.04
C LEU A 664 -1.63 19.29 -32.67
N PRO A 665 -1.01 20.20 -31.88
CA PRO A 665 -0.29 21.35 -32.42
C PRO A 665 0.88 20.92 -33.32
N GLU A 666 0.95 21.48 -34.54
CA GLU A 666 2.07 21.27 -35.47
C GLU A 666 3.38 21.91 -34.97
N GLU A 667 4.49 21.51 -35.58
CA GLU A 667 5.86 21.75 -35.12
C GLU A 667 6.19 23.25 -34.88
N GLY A 668 6.48 23.58 -33.62
CA GLY A 668 7.19 24.80 -33.21
C GLY A 668 8.50 24.43 -32.52
N GLU A 669 9.59 25.14 -32.85
CA GLU A 669 10.96 24.86 -32.37
C GLU A 669 11.21 25.28 -30.90
N GLU A 670 10.36 24.87 -29.95
CA GLU A 670 10.59 25.10 -28.52
C GLU A 670 10.68 23.79 -27.70
N LYS A 671 11.64 23.80 -26.77
CA LYS A 671 12.12 22.64 -26.02
C LYS A 671 11.11 22.19 -24.98
N GLU A 672 11.19 20.92 -24.57
CA GLU A 672 10.67 20.24 -23.37
C GLU A 672 9.35 20.72 -22.72
N GLU A 673 9.20 22.00 -22.36
CA GLU A 673 7.98 22.66 -21.87
C GLU A 673 6.76 22.39 -22.78
N GLY A 674 6.91 22.47 -24.10
CA GLY A 674 5.82 22.18 -25.05
C GLY A 674 5.24 20.76 -24.91
N THR A 675 6.08 19.79 -24.55
CA THR A 675 5.67 18.40 -24.28
C THR A 675 4.96 18.26 -22.93
N VAL A 676 5.41 18.98 -21.91
CA VAL A 676 4.76 18.99 -20.59
C VAL A 676 3.38 19.65 -20.69
N ILE A 677 3.24 20.72 -21.48
CA ILE A 677 1.95 21.37 -21.76
C ILE A 677 1.02 20.41 -22.53
N GLN A 678 1.50 19.74 -23.58
CA GLN A 678 0.72 18.74 -24.32
C GLN A 678 0.26 17.57 -23.43
N LEU A 679 1.13 17.07 -22.54
CA LEU A 679 0.79 16.04 -21.56
C LEU A 679 -0.23 16.51 -20.51
N GLN A 680 -0.08 17.75 -20.02
CA GLN A 680 -1.00 18.34 -19.07
C GLN A 680 -2.38 18.55 -19.69
N THR A 681 -2.46 19.08 -20.92
CA THR A 681 -3.70 19.19 -21.69
C THR A 681 -4.30 17.81 -22.00
N ALA A 682 -3.48 16.79 -22.31
CA ALA A 682 -3.98 15.42 -22.50
C ALA A 682 -4.56 14.83 -21.21
N LEU A 683 -3.89 15.00 -20.06
CA LEU A 683 -4.40 14.57 -18.75
C LEU A 683 -5.68 15.29 -18.36
N GLU A 684 -5.78 16.59 -18.63
CA GLU A 684 -7.02 17.37 -18.46
C GLU A 684 -8.13 16.83 -19.37
N GLN A 685 -7.84 16.54 -20.65
CA GLN A 685 -8.79 15.92 -21.57
C GLN A 685 -9.26 14.53 -21.10
N LEU A 686 -8.40 13.75 -20.44
CA LEU A 686 -8.77 12.47 -19.82
C LEU A 686 -9.59 12.66 -18.53
N GLN A 687 -9.26 13.65 -17.71
CA GLN A 687 -10.07 14.03 -16.56
C GLN A 687 -11.47 14.48 -16.99
N MET A 688 -11.62 15.10 -18.16
CA MET A 688 -12.92 15.45 -18.76
C MET A 688 -13.64 14.27 -19.44
N SER A 689 -12.95 13.22 -19.90
CA SER A 689 -13.52 12.11 -20.70
C SER A 689 -13.97 10.89 -19.87
N ASP A 690 -14.67 9.91 -20.47
CA ASP A 690 -14.81 8.57 -19.86
C ASP A 690 -13.47 7.85 -19.99
N VAL A 691 -12.99 7.29 -18.88
CA VAL A 691 -11.70 6.58 -18.81
C VAL A 691 -11.90 5.33 -17.98
N ARG A 692 -11.53 4.18 -18.53
CA ARG A 692 -11.66 2.86 -17.89
C ARG A 692 -10.40 2.05 -18.13
N ARG A 693 -9.96 1.27 -17.13
CA ARG A 693 -8.93 0.25 -17.34
C ARG A 693 -9.49 -0.84 -18.25
N MET A 694 -8.97 -0.92 -19.47
CA MET A 694 -9.17 -2.05 -20.37
C MET A 694 -8.04 -3.04 -20.13
N GLY A 695 -8.37 -4.32 -19.98
CA GLY A 695 -7.36 -5.39 -20.00
C GLY A 695 -6.64 -5.46 -21.36
N PRO A 696 -5.58 -6.27 -21.49
CA PRO A 696 -4.91 -6.48 -22.77
C PRO A 696 -5.94 -6.89 -23.83
N ARG A 697 -6.01 -6.15 -24.94
CA ARG A 697 -6.85 -6.55 -26.08
C ARG A 697 -6.43 -7.96 -26.51
N GLU A 698 -7.38 -8.87 -26.60
CA GLU A 698 -7.18 -10.10 -27.37
C GLU A 698 -6.78 -9.69 -28.79
N GLN A 699 -5.71 -10.29 -29.29
CA GLN A 699 -5.23 -9.98 -30.64
C GLN A 699 -6.31 -10.43 -31.63
N GLU A 700 -6.75 -9.49 -32.48
CA GLU A 700 -7.64 -9.84 -33.58
C GLU A 700 -7.03 -10.99 -34.39
N PRO A 701 -7.80 -12.05 -34.71
CA PRO A 701 -7.27 -13.16 -35.48
C PRO A 701 -6.86 -12.64 -36.87
N ALA A 702 -5.55 -12.73 -37.16
CA ALA A 702 -5.01 -12.31 -38.44
C ALA A 702 -5.72 -13.04 -39.60
N THR A 703 -6.28 -12.25 -40.52
CA THR A 703 -6.92 -12.70 -41.75
C THR A 703 -5.94 -12.91 -42.90
#